data_AF-A0AAE9L477-F1
#
_entry.id   AF-A0AAE9L477-F1
#
_cell.length_a   1.000
_cell.length_b   1.000
_cell.length_c   1.000
_cell.angle_alpha   90.00
_cell.angle_beta   90.00
_cell.angle_gamma   90.00
#
_symmetry.space_group_name_H-M   'P 1'
#
loop_
_entity.id
_entity.type
_entity.pdbx_description
1 polymer ?
#
loop_
_entity_poly.entity_id
_entity_poly.type
_entity_poly.pdbx_seq_one_letter_code
_entity_poly.pdbx_strand_id
1 'polypeptide(L)'
;MTFNPSKRKFLRNTLGTAAAAATLASFPPSIRRALAIEANNATGTIQDVKHVVLLMLENRSFDSYFGTFKGVRGYGDRFAIPLANGKNAFFQTDATNNTITPYRLDATLGNAQRAGSTPHTWPDGQAAWDHGRMNRWPVAKNRLSMSYYDTAEVPFQRALADAFTLCDAYHCSMHTGTIPNRLFYWTGTNGPSGANVAAMVNEFNGGNDVGPSTQGWTWKTYADRLVDAGVSWKVYQSLADNYGCNEMMSFQHWRTAMESMPVARRPVALPGTSPAYDPSIDDALSPLAKGFGNTMPDGLLQSFRDDVQNGTLPEISWIIPPSLYSEHPGPSSPAQGGWYVQQVLDALTANPEVFSKTVLLINYDENDGFFDHLPPPSAPSRNADATLAGGSTLSDADMAFEYHNYTPATANQSAIDGKPYGPGPRVPMCIVSPWSRGGFVNSQVFDHTSTLLFLEKRFGVKEPQIGAYRRAVCGDLTSAFNFVSPNKDALPTLAGRSTKVTVDNLALTQKASAAIPVPATPALPAQVTGTRPSRALPYELHTTSRTDAGAKTVTLMFSNTGTAGAVFHVYDKLHLDAIPRRYVVEAGKSLDGLWNVAADNGKYDLWVLGPNGYHREYVGDLNEQSAGGGTEIQVCYAPCDPPVLQVKLYNRSDKACTFSATARAYRTDGPWGQKVEAGKVGELTWTLGDSGNWYDFEISCDLAPSLRRRIAGRIETGKDTVSDPAMGQLS
;
A
#
# COMPACT_ATOMS: atom_id res chain seq x y z
N MET A 1 -4.20 42.64 44.62
CA MET A 1 -3.46 42.62 43.34
C MET A 1 -4.37 42.02 42.28
N THR A 2 -4.81 42.82 41.32
CA THR A 2 -5.65 42.38 40.20
C THR A 2 -4.79 41.56 39.23
N PHE A 3 -5.14 40.28 39.07
CA PHE A 3 -4.49 39.37 38.15
C PHE A 3 -4.92 39.69 36.72
N ASN A 4 -3.97 40.08 35.87
CA ASN A 4 -4.24 40.43 34.47
C ASN A 4 -4.17 39.17 33.56
N PRO A 5 -5.29 38.71 32.95
CA PRO A 5 -5.34 37.53 32.09
C PRO A 5 -4.53 37.66 30.79
N SER A 6 -4.18 38.87 30.36
CA SER A 6 -3.50 39.10 29.07
C SER A 6 -2.04 38.61 29.04
N LYS A 7 -1.35 38.65 30.19
CA LYS A 7 0.06 38.21 30.30
C LYS A 7 0.23 36.69 30.15
N ARG A 8 -0.77 35.88 30.53
CA ARG A 8 -0.75 34.42 30.36
C ARG A 8 -1.01 34.00 28.92
N LYS A 9 -1.76 34.79 28.15
CA LYS A 9 -1.97 34.58 26.70
C LYS A 9 -0.73 34.98 25.90
N PHE A 10 -0.07 36.07 26.27
CA PHE A 10 1.19 36.48 25.65
C PHE A 10 2.32 35.47 25.90
N LEU A 11 2.53 35.02 27.14
CA LEU A 11 3.56 34.02 27.47
C LEU A 11 3.29 32.62 26.89
N ARG A 12 2.02 32.19 26.75
CA ARG A 12 1.68 30.95 26.03
C ARG A 12 1.95 31.07 24.51
N ASN A 13 1.68 32.24 23.93
CA ASN A 13 1.92 32.45 22.50
C ASN A 13 3.41 32.62 22.15
N THR A 14 4.23 33.20 23.04
CA THR A 14 5.69 33.34 22.83
C THR A 14 6.47 32.06 23.14
N LEU A 15 6.01 31.21 24.07
CA LEU A 15 6.62 29.89 24.30
C LEU A 15 6.24 28.88 23.19
N GLY A 16 5.04 28.99 22.61
CA GLY A 16 4.63 28.14 21.48
C GLY A 16 5.42 28.39 20.19
N THR A 17 5.80 29.64 19.91
CA THR A 17 6.59 30.01 18.72
C THR A 17 8.07 29.68 18.84
N ALA A 18 8.67 29.81 20.03
CA ALA A 18 10.08 29.47 20.25
C ALA A 18 10.31 27.94 20.32
N ALA A 19 9.39 27.17 20.92
CA ALA A 19 9.48 25.71 20.98
C ALA A 19 9.25 25.07 19.59
N ALA A 20 8.27 25.56 18.81
CA ALA A 20 8.01 25.07 17.45
C ALA A 20 9.15 25.36 16.44
N ALA A 21 9.97 26.39 16.69
CA ALA A 21 11.12 26.71 15.84
C ALA A 21 12.31 25.77 16.07
N ALA A 22 12.53 25.30 17.31
CA ALA A 22 13.61 24.37 17.64
C ALA A 22 13.31 22.93 17.18
N THR A 23 12.03 22.55 17.11
CA THR A 23 11.56 21.22 16.69
C THR A 23 11.67 20.97 15.19
N LEU A 24 11.57 22.03 14.37
CA LEU A 24 11.65 21.91 12.91
C LEU A 24 13.08 21.87 12.37
N ALA A 25 14.08 22.40 13.09
CA ALA A 25 15.44 22.61 12.58
C ALA A 25 16.14 21.34 12.08
N SER A 26 15.64 20.19 12.51
CA SER A 26 16.15 18.86 12.21
C SER A 26 15.71 18.36 10.82
N PHE A 27 14.59 18.78 10.23
CA PHE A 27 14.17 18.33 8.88
C PHE A 27 14.96 18.99 7.73
N PRO A 28 14.99 18.35 6.53
CA PRO A 28 15.44 18.99 5.30
C PRO A 28 14.72 20.33 5.04
N PRO A 29 15.39 21.37 4.51
CA PRO A 29 14.77 22.69 4.30
C PRO A 29 13.45 22.67 3.51
N SER A 30 13.32 21.80 2.50
CA SER A 30 12.09 21.62 1.71
C SER A 30 10.90 21.20 2.58
N ILE A 31 11.10 20.17 3.41
CA ILE A 31 10.10 19.61 4.33
C ILE A 31 9.73 20.63 5.40
N ARG A 32 10.72 21.38 5.94
CA ARG A 32 10.45 22.45 6.92
C ARG A 32 9.53 23.53 6.36
N ARG A 33 9.77 23.97 5.11
CA ARG A 33 8.89 24.96 4.44
C ARG A 33 7.49 24.38 4.21
N ALA A 34 7.41 23.13 3.75
CA ALA A 34 6.13 22.46 3.56
C ALA A 34 5.32 22.36 4.85
N LEU A 35 5.93 21.94 5.96
CA LEU A 35 5.27 21.85 7.28
C LEU A 35 4.79 23.20 7.80
N ALA A 36 5.50 24.29 7.48
CA ALA A 36 5.19 25.64 7.93
C ALA A 36 4.02 26.30 7.18
N ILE A 37 3.64 25.78 6.01
CA ILE A 37 2.52 26.29 5.23
C ILE A 37 1.22 25.65 5.74
N GLU A 38 0.29 26.48 6.17
CA GLU A 38 -1.03 26.04 6.62
C GLU A 38 -1.90 25.57 5.45
N ALA A 39 -2.79 24.62 5.74
CA ALA A 39 -3.76 24.16 4.77
C ALA A 39 -4.84 25.23 4.56
N ASN A 40 -5.25 25.43 3.32
CA ASN A 40 -6.56 25.99 3.04
C ASN A 40 -7.61 25.01 3.59
N ASN A 41 -8.45 25.45 4.51
CA ASN A 41 -9.44 24.56 5.15
C ASN A 41 -10.80 25.25 5.28
N ALA A 42 -11.21 25.94 4.22
CA ALA A 42 -12.40 26.77 4.21
C ALA A 42 -13.70 25.95 4.38
N THR A 43 -13.77 24.77 3.76
CA THR A 43 -14.92 23.85 3.89
C THR A 43 -14.68 22.74 4.92
N GLY A 44 -13.42 22.43 5.22
CA GLY A 44 -13.06 21.30 6.07
C GLY A 44 -13.21 19.95 5.35
N THR A 45 -13.23 19.95 4.02
CA THR A 45 -13.47 18.76 3.18
C THR A 45 -12.47 18.68 2.03
N ILE A 46 -12.50 17.58 1.28
CA ILE A 46 -11.67 17.40 0.08
C ILE A 46 -11.80 18.56 -0.93
N GLN A 47 -12.91 19.30 -0.93
CA GLN A 47 -13.14 20.42 -1.84
C GLN A 47 -12.16 21.59 -1.63
N ASP A 48 -11.47 21.65 -0.49
CA ASP A 48 -10.44 22.66 -0.23
C ASP A 48 -9.14 22.42 -1.03
N VAL A 49 -8.93 21.20 -1.54
CA VAL A 49 -7.85 20.88 -2.49
C VAL A 49 -8.12 21.64 -3.79
N LYS A 50 -7.13 22.27 -4.41
CA LYS A 50 -7.25 22.84 -5.76
C LYS A 50 -6.37 22.10 -6.76
N HIS A 51 -5.21 21.65 -6.31
CA HIS A 51 -4.21 21.00 -7.16
C HIS A 51 -3.86 19.62 -6.63
N VAL A 52 -3.82 18.63 -7.52
CA VAL A 52 -3.29 17.29 -7.25
C VAL A 52 -2.10 17.05 -8.17
N VAL A 53 -0.93 16.89 -7.55
CA VAL A 53 0.33 16.57 -8.24
C VAL A 53 0.66 15.11 -8.03
N LEU A 54 0.92 14.42 -9.11
CA LEU A 54 1.04 12.98 -9.24
C LEU A 54 2.46 12.65 -9.71
N LEU A 55 3.28 12.06 -8.83
CA LEU A 55 4.66 11.65 -9.13
C LEU A 55 4.82 10.15 -8.85
N MET A 56 5.03 9.38 -9.91
CA MET A 56 5.28 7.94 -9.85
C MET A 56 6.73 7.64 -10.20
N LEU A 57 7.47 7.11 -9.22
CA LEU A 57 8.84 6.62 -9.33
C LEU A 57 8.86 5.10 -9.67
N GLU A 58 10.05 4.53 -9.71
CA GLU A 58 10.39 3.16 -10.11
C GLU A 58 11.51 2.61 -9.21
N ASN A 59 11.78 1.33 -9.08
CA ASN A 59 10.81 0.30 -8.76
C ASN A 59 11.24 -0.21 -7.36
N ARG A 60 10.35 -0.13 -6.36
CA ARG A 60 10.71 -0.38 -4.94
C ARG A 60 9.56 -1.00 -4.18
N SER A 61 9.85 -2.07 -3.44
CA SER A 61 8.89 -2.61 -2.46
C SER A 61 8.80 -1.71 -1.23
N PHE A 62 7.67 -1.76 -0.53
CA PHE A 62 7.50 -1.05 0.74
C PHE A 62 8.54 -1.51 1.77
N ASP A 63 8.67 -2.83 1.99
CA ASP A 63 9.62 -3.36 2.97
C ASP A 63 11.08 -3.00 2.68
N SER A 64 11.50 -2.94 1.40
CA SER A 64 12.85 -2.50 1.05
C SER A 64 13.14 -1.08 1.53
N TYR A 65 12.14 -0.21 1.63
CA TYR A 65 12.32 1.16 2.09
C TYR A 65 11.91 1.40 3.52
N PHE A 66 10.94 0.67 4.05
CA PHE A 66 10.29 0.98 5.32
C PHE A 66 10.13 -0.23 6.24
N GLY A 67 10.61 -1.42 5.87
CA GLY A 67 10.49 -2.62 6.69
C GLY A 67 11.12 -2.49 8.08
N THR A 68 12.18 -1.68 8.22
CA THR A 68 12.79 -1.36 9.53
C THR A 68 12.19 -0.13 10.22
N PHE A 69 11.25 0.58 9.59
CA PHE A 69 10.73 1.84 10.11
C PHE A 69 9.87 1.64 11.35
N LYS A 70 9.95 2.59 12.27
CA LYS A 70 9.12 2.59 13.48
C LYS A 70 7.64 2.73 13.13
N GLY A 71 6.78 1.89 13.70
CA GLY A 71 5.31 2.00 13.68
C GLY A 71 4.64 1.83 12.31
N VAL A 72 5.28 1.09 11.41
CA VAL A 72 4.65 0.56 10.17
C VAL A 72 4.60 -0.96 10.26
N ARG A 73 3.76 -1.61 9.46
CA ARG A 73 3.83 -3.08 9.29
C ARG A 73 5.05 -3.46 8.45
N GLY A 74 6.14 -3.81 9.13
CA GLY A 74 7.45 -4.11 8.54
C GLY A 74 8.03 -5.44 9.06
N TYR A 75 9.35 -5.53 9.16
CA TYR A 75 10.07 -6.75 9.54
C TYR A 75 9.83 -7.25 10.98
N GLY A 76 9.20 -6.43 11.81
CA GLY A 76 8.73 -6.74 13.15
C GLY A 76 7.24 -7.11 13.21
N ASP A 77 6.59 -7.38 12.08
CA ASP A 77 5.20 -7.85 12.05
C ASP A 77 5.08 -9.19 12.78
N ARG A 78 4.16 -9.23 13.75
CA ARG A 78 3.91 -10.38 14.63
C ARG A 78 3.09 -11.46 13.94
N PHE A 79 2.46 -11.16 12.80
CA PHE A 79 1.53 -12.03 12.09
C PHE A 79 1.97 -12.31 10.64
N ALA A 80 3.26 -12.56 10.44
CA ALA A 80 3.78 -12.99 9.14
C ALA A 80 3.21 -14.36 8.71
N ILE A 81 3.18 -14.60 7.39
CA ILE A 81 2.66 -15.83 6.78
C ILE A 81 3.41 -17.06 7.33
N PRO A 82 2.73 -18.08 7.89
CA PRO A 82 3.37 -19.30 8.36
C PRO A 82 3.87 -20.17 7.19
N LEU A 83 5.01 -20.82 7.36
CA LEU A 83 5.62 -21.71 6.36
C LEU A 83 5.72 -23.16 6.88
N ALA A 84 5.66 -24.12 5.94
CA ALA A 84 5.73 -25.56 6.24
C ALA A 84 7.02 -26.00 6.96
N ASN A 85 8.10 -25.20 6.89
CA ASN A 85 9.36 -25.46 7.59
C ASN A 85 9.33 -25.01 9.07
N GLY A 86 8.16 -24.63 9.61
CA GLY A 86 8.02 -24.12 10.97
C GLY A 86 8.53 -22.69 11.18
N LYS A 87 8.86 -21.98 10.09
CA LYS A 87 9.23 -20.56 10.09
C LYS A 87 8.07 -19.71 9.52
N ASN A 88 8.35 -18.46 9.20
CA ASN A 88 7.43 -17.54 8.54
C ASN A 88 8.04 -16.97 7.25
N ALA A 89 7.27 -16.18 6.49
CA ALA A 89 7.67 -15.62 5.21
C ALA A 89 8.94 -14.75 5.24
N PHE A 90 9.49 -14.37 6.41
CA PHE A 90 10.81 -13.73 6.42
C PHE A 90 11.95 -14.72 6.16
N PHE A 91 11.73 -16.03 6.28
CA PHE A 91 12.73 -17.08 6.04
C PHE A 91 12.49 -17.74 4.68
N GLN A 92 13.04 -17.13 3.63
CA GLN A 92 12.88 -17.57 2.25
C GLN A 92 13.87 -18.68 1.90
N THR A 93 13.50 -19.54 0.93
CA THR A 93 14.40 -20.58 0.39
C THR A 93 14.92 -20.17 -0.99
N ASP A 94 16.23 -20.22 -1.20
CA ASP A 94 16.84 -19.93 -2.50
C ASP A 94 16.90 -21.16 -3.44
N ALA A 95 17.44 -20.98 -4.65
CA ALA A 95 17.53 -22.03 -5.66
C ALA A 95 18.46 -23.21 -5.26
N THR A 96 19.34 -22.99 -4.29
CA THR A 96 20.24 -23.99 -3.70
C THR A 96 19.71 -24.59 -2.40
N ASN A 97 18.44 -24.29 -2.05
CA ASN A 97 17.77 -24.68 -0.81
C ASN A 97 18.40 -24.10 0.47
N ASN A 98 19.14 -23.00 0.36
CA ASN A 98 19.61 -22.25 1.52
C ASN A 98 18.51 -21.31 2.03
N THR A 99 18.44 -21.13 3.34
CA THR A 99 17.59 -20.10 3.95
C THR A 99 18.23 -18.73 3.78
N ILE A 100 17.44 -17.73 3.36
CA ILE A 100 17.81 -16.32 3.29
C ILE A 100 16.74 -15.49 3.96
N THR A 101 17.16 -14.52 4.78
CA THR A 101 16.30 -13.52 5.41
C THR A 101 16.55 -12.16 4.77
N PRO A 102 15.66 -11.16 4.97
CA PRO A 102 15.93 -9.83 4.50
C PRO A 102 17.27 -9.29 5.05
N TYR A 103 18.07 -8.63 4.22
CA TYR A 103 19.40 -8.13 4.61
C TYR A 103 19.65 -6.69 4.13
N ARG A 104 20.40 -5.91 4.92
CA ARG A 104 20.63 -4.49 4.62
C ARG A 104 21.64 -4.32 3.49
N LEU A 105 21.36 -3.40 2.58
CA LEU A 105 22.34 -2.79 1.68
C LEU A 105 23.09 -1.68 2.43
N ASP A 106 24.00 -2.07 3.32
CA ASP A 106 24.84 -1.12 4.06
C ASP A 106 25.85 -0.43 3.14
N ALA A 107 25.65 0.87 2.88
CA ALA A 107 26.51 1.64 1.98
C ALA A 107 27.98 1.75 2.44
N THR A 108 28.29 1.43 3.71
CA THR A 108 29.67 1.37 4.21
C THR A 108 30.40 0.09 3.81
N LEU A 109 29.68 -0.94 3.38
CA LEU A 109 30.23 -2.25 3.02
C LEU A 109 30.33 -2.48 1.51
N GLY A 110 29.68 -1.65 0.70
CA GLY A 110 29.67 -1.79 -0.75
C GLY A 110 28.57 -0.97 -1.41
N ASN A 111 28.30 -1.26 -2.68
CA ASN A 111 27.35 -0.53 -3.50
C ASN A 111 25.89 -0.79 -3.06
N ALA A 112 25.35 0.12 -2.26
CA ALA A 112 23.95 0.10 -1.85
C ALA A 112 23.04 0.81 -2.87
N GLN A 113 23.47 1.96 -3.40
CA GLN A 113 22.63 2.86 -4.18
C GLN A 113 22.36 2.37 -5.61
N ARG A 114 23.18 1.48 -6.14
CA ARG A 114 23.10 0.91 -7.50
C ARG A 114 23.25 -0.61 -7.44
N ALA A 115 22.58 -1.26 -6.50
CA ALA A 115 22.79 -2.67 -6.17
C ALA A 115 22.38 -3.64 -7.31
N GLY A 116 21.64 -3.17 -8.31
CA GLY A 116 21.15 -3.96 -9.45
C GLY A 116 19.63 -3.99 -9.51
N SER A 117 19.10 -4.68 -10.51
CA SER A 117 17.66 -4.95 -10.67
C SER A 117 17.37 -6.44 -10.43
N THR A 118 16.11 -6.79 -10.22
CA THR A 118 15.66 -8.18 -10.10
C THR A 118 14.59 -8.52 -11.14
N PRO A 119 14.31 -9.80 -11.45
CA PRO A 119 13.23 -10.15 -12.36
C PRO A 119 11.86 -9.59 -11.91
N HIS A 120 11.10 -8.96 -12.81
CA HIS A 120 9.77 -8.40 -12.49
C HIS A 120 8.77 -8.51 -13.65
N THR A 121 8.84 -9.61 -14.39
CA THR A 121 7.83 -9.95 -15.41
C THR A 121 6.65 -10.71 -14.79
N TRP A 122 5.53 -10.82 -15.52
CA TRP A 122 4.37 -11.59 -15.07
C TRP A 122 4.70 -13.02 -14.61
N PRO A 123 5.44 -13.85 -15.38
CA PRO A 123 5.79 -15.21 -14.95
C PRO A 123 6.57 -15.26 -13.63
N ASP A 124 7.58 -14.40 -13.45
CA ASP A 124 8.40 -14.41 -12.24
C ASP A 124 7.67 -13.74 -11.05
N GLY A 125 6.81 -12.76 -11.29
CA GLY A 125 5.91 -12.18 -10.29
C GLY A 125 4.94 -13.22 -9.73
N GLN A 126 4.26 -13.94 -10.63
CA GLN A 126 3.36 -15.03 -10.26
C GLN A 126 4.08 -16.18 -9.55
N ALA A 127 5.31 -16.52 -9.98
CA ALA A 127 6.11 -17.55 -9.33
C ALA A 127 6.58 -17.14 -7.93
N ALA A 128 6.94 -15.87 -7.73
CA ALA A 128 7.35 -15.36 -6.42
C ALA A 128 6.18 -15.28 -5.43
N TRP A 129 5.01 -14.84 -5.91
CA TRP A 129 3.79 -14.78 -5.12
C TRP A 129 3.28 -16.18 -4.76
N ASP A 130 3.36 -17.13 -5.70
CA ASP A 130 2.92 -18.53 -5.56
C ASP A 130 1.54 -18.65 -4.91
N HIS A 131 0.55 -18.01 -5.54
CA HIS A 131 -0.81 -17.95 -5.01
C HIS A 131 -0.91 -17.49 -3.55
N GLY A 132 0.06 -16.73 -3.04
CA GLY A 132 0.11 -16.22 -1.66
C GLY A 132 0.90 -17.07 -0.66
N ARG A 133 1.57 -18.15 -1.09
CA ARG A 133 2.45 -18.94 -0.19
C ARG A 133 3.76 -18.24 0.11
N MET A 134 4.30 -17.51 -0.87
CA MET A 134 5.42 -16.57 -0.70
C MET A 134 6.61 -17.14 0.10
N ASN A 135 7.13 -18.32 -0.28
CA ASN A 135 8.16 -19.05 0.48
C ASN A 135 9.49 -19.28 -0.29
N ARG A 136 9.51 -18.93 -1.58
CA ARG A 136 10.64 -19.14 -2.51
C ARG A 136 10.92 -17.91 -3.38
N TRP A 137 10.71 -16.72 -2.83
CA TRP A 137 10.90 -15.44 -3.53
C TRP A 137 12.23 -15.34 -4.29
N PRO A 138 13.40 -15.69 -3.71
CA PRO A 138 14.69 -15.58 -4.39
C PRO A 138 14.88 -16.56 -5.56
N VAL A 139 14.06 -17.61 -5.65
CA VAL A 139 14.09 -18.54 -6.79
C VAL A 139 13.57 -17.83 -8.05
N ALA A 140 12.49 -17.08 -7.91
CA ALA A 140 11.91 -16.31 -9.01
C ALA A 140 12.60 -14.97 -9.22
N LYS A 141 13.13 -14.36 -8.14
CA LYS A 141 13.57 -12.96 -8.11
C LYS A 141 15.06 -12.78 -7.83
N ASN A 142 15.86 -13.84 -7.78
CA ASN A 142 17.27 -13.82 -7.36
C ASN A 142 17.49 -13.37 -5.88
N ARG A 143 18.72 -13.49 -5.36
CA ARG A 143 19.00 -13.19 -3.93
C ARG A 143 18.98 -11.71 -3.58
N LEU A 144 19.23 -10.80 -4.54
CA LEU A 144 19.18 -9.35 -4.33
C LEU A 144 17.79 -8.87 -3.92
N SER A 145 16.73 -9.58 -4.35
CA SER A 145 15.35 -9.28 -3.99
C SER A 145 15.10 -9.23 -2.48
N MET A 146 15.90 -9.92 -1.66
CA MET A 146 15.77 -9.92 -0.21
C MET A 146 16.42 -8.71 0.46
N SER A 147 16.91 -7.74 -0.30
CA SER A 147 17.67 -6.62 0.26
C SER A 147 16.79 -5.42 0.63
N TYR A 148 17.22 -4.66 1.65
CA TYR A 148 16.52 -3.46 2.13
C TYR A 148 17.49 -2.33 2.49
N TYR A 149 16.94 -1.12 2.62
CA TYR A 149 17.64 0.09 3.02
C TYR A 149 17.24 0.53 4.43
N ASP A 150 18.20 1.07 5.17
CA ASP A 150 17.93 1.77 6.41
C ASP A 150 17.96 3.30 6.20
N THR A 151 17.69 4.05 7.26
CA THR A 151 17.59 5.52 7.23
C THR A 151 18.85 6.18 6.66
N ALA A 152 20.03 5.59 6.87
CA ALA A 152 21.28 6.11 6.33
C ALA A 152 21.32 6.11 4.79
N GLU A 153 20.65 5.16 4.14
CA GLU A 153 20.64 5.02 2.68
C GLU A 153 19.48 5.76 1.98
N VAL A 154 18.36 5.94 2.68
CA VAL A 154 17.14 6.62 2.15
C VAL A 154 16.63 7.76 3.07
N PRO A 155 17.50 8.69 3.50
CA PRO A 155 17.17 9.65 4.55
C PRO A 155 16.04 10.60 4.18
N PHE A 156 15.91 10.96 2.90
CA PHE A 156 14.86 11.89 2.46
C PHE A 156 13.48 11.24 2.46
N GLN A 157 13.38 9.99 1.99
CA GLN A 157 12.15 9.21 2.02
C GLN A 157 11.68 8.96 3.45
N ARG A 158 12.59 8.62 4.38
CA ARG A 158 12.26 8.49 5.81
C ARG A 158 11.81 9.82 6.43
N ALA A 159 12.49 10.92 6.10
CA ALA A 159 12.12 12.24 6.58
C ALA A 159 10.73 12.69 6.08
N LEU A 160 10.36 12.34 4.84
CA LEU A 160 9.01 12.58 4.33
C LEU A 160 7.96 11.80 5.12
N ALA A 161 8.22 10.51 5.37
CA ALA A 161 7.32 9.69 6.18
C ALA A 161 7.20 10.22 7.62
N ASP A 162 8.26 10.78 8.21
CA ASP A 162 8.23 11.46 9.51
C ASP A 162 7.46 12.78 9.52
N ALA A 163 7.38 13.45 8.37
CA ALA A 163 6.66 14.71 8.26
C ALA A 163 5.18 14.54 7.91
N PHE A 164 4.86 13.57 7.05
CA PHE A 164 3.56 13.43 6.40
C PHE A 164 2.99 12.00 6.48
N THR A 165 1.77 11.79 6.00
CA THR A 165 1.15 10.47 5.99
C THR A 165 1.89 9.51 5.04
N LEU A 166 2.32 8.37 5.58
CA LEU A 166 2.83 7.20 4.84
C LEU A 166 1.72 6.13 4.78
N CYS A 167 1.42 5.63 3.59
CA CYS A 167 0.46 4.53 3.43
C CYS A 167 1.22 3.19 3.44
N ASP A 168 1.03 2.36 4.47
CA ASP A 168 1.77 1.09 4.64
C ASP A 168 0.99 -0.14 4.13
N ALA A 169 -0.12 0.10 3.43
CA ALA A 169 -0.92 -0.88 2.71
C ALA A 169 -1.28 -0.40 1.28
N TYR A 170 -0.36 0.31 0.62
CA TYR A 170 -0.47 0.68 -0.79
C TYR A 170 0.25 -0.36 -1.65
N HIS A 171 -0.45 -0.93 -2.62
CA HIS A 171 0.01 -2.04 -3.47
C HIS A 171 0.25 -1.59 -4.91
N CYS A 172 1.19 -2.22 -5.61
CA CYS A 172 1.14 -2.16 -7.06
C CYS A 172 -0.15 -2.87 -7.55
N SER A 173 -0.66 -2.47 -8.71
CA SER A 173 -1.98 -2.95 -9.15
C SER A 173 -1.95 -4.39 -9.66
N MET A 174 -0.77 -4.89 -10.04
CA MET A 174 -0.56 -6.22 -10.63
C MET A 174 0.78 -6.84 -10.25
N HIS A 175 0.85 -8.17 -10.28
CA HIS A 175 2.09 -8.95 -10.16
C HIS A 175 2.91 -8.97 -11.48
N THR A 176 3.29 -7.80 -11.98
CA THR A 176 4.10 -7.63 -13.22
C THR A 176 4.88 -6.31 -13.21
N GLY A 177 5.54 -5.97 -14.31
CA GLY A 177 6.40 -4.79 -14.46
C GLY A 177 5.66 -3.46 -14.67
N THR A 178 6.45 -2.46 -15.07
CA THR A 178 6.11 -1.04 -15.21
C THR A 178 4.81 -0.74 -15.97
N ILE A 179 4.70 -1.09 -17.25
CA ILE A 179 3.65 -0.56 -18.13
C ILE A 179 2.25 -1.04 -17.71
N PRO A 180 2.00 -2.35 -17.46
CA PRO A 180 0.68 -2.78 -17.01
C PRO A 180 0.26 -2.13 -15.69
N ASN A 181 1.19 -1.92 -14.74
CA ASN A 181 0.90 -1.21 -13.51
C ASN A 181 0.57 0.28 -13.78
N ARG A 182 1.33 0.95 -14.64
CA ARG A 182 1.03 2.32 -15.07
C ARG A 182 -0.32 2.39 -15.80
N LEU A 183 -0.74 1.40 -16.58
CA LEU A 183 -2.07 1.40 -17.21
C LEU A 183 -3.21 1.51 -16.18
N PHE A 184 -3.10 0.88 -15.01
CA PHE A 184 -4.05 1.09 -13.91
C PHE A 184 -4.02 2.52 -13.37
N TYR A 185 -2.83 3.12 -13.27
CA TYR A 185 -2.66 4.51 -12.84
C TYR A 185 -3.25 5.54 -13.81
N TRP A 186 -3.15 5.29 -15.12
CA TRP A 186 -3.61 6.23 -16.15
C TRP A 186 -5.05 5.98 -16.62
N THR A 187 -5.56 4.75 -16.48
CA THR A 187 -6.84 4.34 -17.09
C THR A 187 -7.73 3.51 -16.18
N GLY A 188 -7.25 3.08 -15.01
CA GLY A 188 -8.01 2.24 -14.08
C GLY A 188 -8.05 0.75 -14.44
N THR A 189 -7.38 0.33 -15.51
CA THR A 189 -7.40 -1.05 -16.03
C THR A 189 -6.13 -1.37 -16.82
N ASN A 190 -5.81 -2.65 -16.98
CA ASN A 190 -4.83 -3.13 -17.96
C ASN A 190 -5.48 -3.62 -19.28
N GLY A 191 -6.74 -3.25 -19.54
CA GLY A 191 -7.45 -3.59 -20.76
C GLY A 191 -8.78 -4.35 -20.61
N PRO A 192 -9.02 -5.21 -19.59
CA PRO A 192 -10.22 -6.04 -19.53
C PRO A 192 -11.54 -5.24 -19.59
N SER A 193 -11.64 -4.21 -18.76
CA SER A 193 -12.80 -3.31 -18.70
C SER A 193 -12.75 -2.16 -19.73
N GLY A 194 -11.63 -1.99 -20.42
CA GLY A 194 -11.44 -0.92 -21.42
C GLY A 194 -11.70 -1.37 -22.85
N ALA A 195 -11.18 -2.54 -23.22
CA ALA A 195 -11.21 -3.08 -24.58
C ALA A 195 -11.36 -4.61 -24.65
N ASN A 196 -11.68 -5.29 -23.54
CA ASN A 196 -11.83 -6.75 -23.47
C ASN A 196 -10.55 -7.51 -23.89
N VAL A 197 -9.39 -6.97 -23.52
CA VAL A 197 -8.05 -7.54 -23.78
C VAL A 197 -7.21 -7.54 -22.49
N ALA A 198 -6.03 -8.16 -22.53
CA ALA A 198 -5.07 -8.14 -21.42
C ALA A 198 -3.70 -7.58 -21.86
N ALA A 199 -3.24 -6.52 -21.20
CA ALA A 199 -1.85 -6.05 -21.25
C ALA A 199 -1.10 -6.52 -20.00
N MET A 200 0.01 -7.22 -20.22
CA MET A 200 0.77 -7.99 -19.22
C MET A 200 2.27 -7.73 -19.27
N VAL A 201 2.78 -7.29 -20.41
CA VAL A 201 4.19 -6.97 -20.63
C VAL A 201 4.36 -5.53 -21.09
N ASN A 202 5.59 -5.03 -21.00
CA ASN A 202 5.93 -3.69 -21.46
C ASN A 202 5.89 -3.63 -23.00
N GLU A 203 4.94 -2.86 -23.55
CA GLU A 203 4.76 -2.67 -25.00
C GLU A 203 4.23 -1.26 -25.29
N PHE A 204 4.45 -0.78 -26.52
CA PHE A 204 3.97 0.50 -27.05
C PHE A 204 4.46 1.78 -26.35
N ASN A 205 5.41 1.69 -25.40
CA ASN A 205 6.04 2.87 -24.80
C ASN A 205 7.51 2.67 -24.40
N GLY A 206 8.19 1.65 -24.94
CA GLY A 206 9.57 1.36 -24.57
C GLY A 206 10.53 2.47 -25.00
N GLY A 207 11.13 3.20 -24.05
CA GLY A 207 12.18 4.19 -24.32
C GLY A 207 11.70 5.45 -25.05
N ASN A 208 10.52 5.97 -24.66
CA ASN A 208 9.88 7.17 -25.24
C ASN A 208 9.34 6.95 -26.66
N ASP A 209 8.95 5.72 -27.00
CA ASP A 209 8.38 5.40 -28.31
C ASP A 209 7.08 6.17 -28.56
N VAL A 210 7.10 7.02 -29.58
CA VAL A 210 5.92 7.78 -30.02
C VAL A 210 5.06 6.96 -31.00
N GLY A 211 5.64 5.94 -31.66
CA GLY A 211 4.98 4.93 -32.51
C GLY A 211 4.05 5.45 -33.63
N PRO A 212 3.60 4.58 -34.56
CA PRO A 212 2.52 4.93 -35.49
C PRO A 212 1.15 4.80 -34.81
N SER A 213 0.17 5.58 -35.23
CA SER A 213 -1.21 5.54 -34.71
C SER A 213 -1.98 4.26 -35.05
N THR A 214 -1.45 3.45 -35.97
CA THR A 214 -1.97 2.10 -36.27
C THR A 214 -1.61 1.05 -35.22
N GLN A 215 -0.81 1.42 -34.21
CA GLN A 215 -0.41 0.57 -33.09
C GLN A 215 -0.68 1.29 -31.78
N GLY A 216 -0.94 0.53 -30.72
CA GLY A 216 -1.18 1.05 -29.38
C GLY A 216 -2.49 0.56 -28.77
N TRP A 217 -2.72 0.98 -27.54
CA TRP A 217 -3.94 0.71 -26.78
C TRP A 217 -5.13 1.48 -27.36
N THR A 218 -6.34 0.92 -27.24
CA THR A 218 -7.54 1.40 -27.95
C THR A 218 -8.64 1.96 -27.06
N TRP A 219 -8.48 1.92 -25.73
CA TRP A 219 -9.47 2.40 -24.78
C TRP A 219 -9.19 3.84 -24.32
N LYS A 220 -10.12 4.45 -23.58
CA LYS A 220 -9.97 5.82 -23.08
C LYS A 220 -9.01 5.90 -21.89
N THR A 221 -8.18 6.94 -21.86
CA THR A 221 -7.38 7.33 -20.70
C THR A 221 -8.19 8.21 -19.76
N TYR A 222 -7.72 8.41 -18.52
CA TYR A 222 -8.36 9.34 -17.60
C TYR A 222 -8.26 10.79 -18.08
N ALA A 223 -7.15 11.19 -18.73
CA ALA A 223 -6.98 12.54 -19.27
C ALA A 223 -7.99 12.85 -20.39
N ASP A 224 -8.41 11.87 -21.20
CA ASP A 224 -9.51 12.05 -22.17
C ASP A 224 -10.79 12.50 -21.44
N ARG A 225 -11.05 11.93 -20.26
CA ARG A 225 -12.22 12.27 -19.44
C ARG A 225 -12.10 13.65 -18.81
N LEU A 226 -10.89 14.07 -18.45
CA LEU A 226 -10.65 15.42 -17.96
C LEU A 226 -10.87 16.47 -19.05
N VAL A 227 -10.49 16.18 -20.30
CA VAL A 227 -10.83 17.03 -21.46
C VAL A 227 -12.34 17.14 -21.60
N ASP A 228 -13.06 16.00 -21.62
CA ASP A 228 -14.52 15.97 -21.73
C ASP A 228 -15.21 16.76 -20.60
N ALA A 229 -14.62 16.77 -19.39
CA ALA A 229 -15.16 17.45 -18.20
C ALA A 229 -14.72 18.91 -18.04
N GLY A 230 -13.79 19.41 -18.87
CA GLY A 230 -13.22 20.76 -18.74
C GLY A 230 -12.38 20.97 -17.48
N VAL A 231 -11.89 19.89 -16.85
CA VAL A 231 -10.96 19.97 -15.71
C VAL A 231 -9.56 20.25 -16.23
N SER A 232 -8.87 21.22 -15.65
CA SER A 232 -7.53 21.62 -16.11
C SER A 232 -6.46 20.58 -15.72
N TRP A 233 -5.64 20.18 -16.69
CA TRP A 233 -4.61 19.16 -16.48
C TRP A 233 -3.37 19.36 -17.33
N LYS A 234 -2.23 18.79 -16.92
CA LYS A 234 -0.97 18.79 -17.69
C LYS A 234 -0.06 17.64 -17.29
N VAL A 235 0.71 17.11 -18.25
CA VAL A 235 1.86 16.26 -17.97
C VAL A 235 3.12 17.10 -18.07
N TYR A 236 3.91 17.12 -17.01
CA TYR A 236 5.25 17.68 -16.97
C TYR A 236 6.25 16.57 -17.32
N GLN A 237 6.83 16.65 -18.51
CA GLN A 237 7.79 15.67 -19.03
C GLN A 237 8.81 16.32 -19.98
N SER A 238 10.03 15.77 -19.99
CA SER A 238 11.02 16.07 -21.02
C SER A 238 10.96 14.98 -22.08
N LEU A 239 10.73 15.32 -23.34
CA LEU A 239 10.79 14.32 -24.41
C LEU A 239 12.23 13.96 -24.81
N ALA A 240 13.23 14.68 -24.28
CA ALA A 240 14.62 14.25 -24.37
C ALA A 240 14.92 13.06 -23.44
N ASP A 241 14.10 12.84 -22.39
CA ASP A 241 14.17 11.70 -21.49
C ASP A 241 12.87 11.63 -20.65
N ASN A 242 11.85 10.92 -21.16
CA ASN A 242 10.64 10.58 -20.39
C ASN A 242 10.61 9.12 -19.93
N TYR A 243 11.70 8.39 -20.19
CA TYR A 243 11.95 6.98 -19.90
C TYR A 243 10.80 6.00 -20.20
N GLY A 244 9.90 6.30 -21.15
CA GLY A 244 8.73 5.47 -21.42
C GLY A 244 7.72 5.41 -20.26
N CYS A 245 7.73 6.41 -19.38
CA CYS A 245 6.91 6.41 -18.16
C CYS A 245 5.54 7.11 -18.33
N ASN A 246 5.29 7.71 -19.50
CA ASN A 246 4.02 8.36 -19.86
C ASN A 246 3.17 7.47 -20.77
N GLU A 247 2.31 6.65 -20.20
CA GLU A 247 1.53 5.68 -20.98
C GLU A 247 0.46 6.30 -21.86
N MET A 248 0.08 7.56 -21.69
CA MET A 248 -0.93 8.15 -22.58
C MET A 248 -0.44 8.18 -24.04
N MET A 249 0.88 8.27 -24.25
CA MET A 249 1.49 8.24 -25.59
C MET A 249 1.45 6.85 -26.25
N SER A 250 1.11 5.79 -25.52
CA SER A 250 0.98 4.42 -26.06
C SER A 250 -0.41 4.10 -26.60
N PHE A 251 -1.35 5.05 -26.58
CA PHE A 251 -2.72 4.90 -27.09
C PHE A 251 -2.87 5.37 -28.53
N GLN A 252 -3.64 4.63 -29.34
CA GLN A 252 -3.81 4.91 -30.77
C GLN A 252 -4.36 6.32 -31.02
N HIS A 253 -5.38 6.77 -30.29
CA HIS A 253 -5.96 8.10 -30.50
C HIS A 253 -5.02 9.24 -30.08
N TRP A 254 -4.17 9.02 -29.08
CA TRP A 254 -3.11 9.96 -28.72
C TRP A 254 -2.05 10.03 -29.82
N ARG A 255 -1.68 8.89 -30.38
CA ARG A 255 -0.76 8.82 -31.52
C ARG A 255 -1.36 9.46 -32.78
N THR A 256 -2.65 9.30 -33.04
CA THR A 256 -3.36 10.04 -34.09
C THR A 256 -3.28 11.54 -33.86
N ALA A 257 -3.49 12.01 -32.62
CA ALA A 257 -3.36 13.42 -32.29
C ALA A 257 -1.93 13.93 -32.54
N MET A 258 -0.90 13.16 -32.15
CA MET A 258 0.50 13.48 -32.43
C MET A 258 0.79 13.54 -33.94
N GLU A 259 0.32 12.56 -34.72
CA GLU A 259 0.48 12.54 -36.17
C GLU A 259 -0.25 13.70 -36.87
N SER A 260 -1.37 14.17 -36.32
CA SER A 260 -2.10 15.32 -36.85
C SER A 260 -1.38 16.66 -36.63
N MET A 261 -0.41 16.72 -35.70
CA MET A 261 0.38 17.93 -35.48
C MET A 261 1.21 18.26 -36.73
N PRO A 262 1.35 19.55 -37.09
CA PRO A 262 2.30 20.00 -38.10
C PRO A 262 3.71 19.49 -37.76
N VAL A 263 4.51 19.16 -38.77
CA VAL A 263 5.85 18.57 -38.59
C VAL A 263 6.73 19.40 -37.63
N ALA A 264 6.64 20.74 -37.70
CA ALA A 264 7.41 21.64 -36.83
C ALA A 264 6.95 21.66 -35.35
N ARG A 265 5.76 21.12 -35.05
CA ARG A 265 5.16 21.06 -33.71
C ARG A 265 5.01 19.62 -33.18
N ARG A 266 5.32 18.62 -34.00
CA ARG A 266 5.14 17.20 -33.66
C ARG A 266 6.23 16.72 -32.68
N PRO A 267 5.89 15.95 -31.63
CA PRO A 267 6.86 15.22 -30.82
C PRO A 267 7.79 14.34 -31.68
N VAL A 268 9.06 14.27 -31.29
CA VAL A 268 10.08 13.47 -31.98
C VAL A 268 10.74 12.53 -30.96
N ALA A 269 10.78 11.24 -31.27
CA ALA A 269 11.47 10.24 -30.48
C ALA A 269 13.01 10.45 -30.52
N LEU A 270 13.72 9.88 -29.55
CA LEU A 270 15.18 9.94 -29.52
C LEU A 270 15.80 9.07 -30.64
N PRO A 271 16.94 9.48 -31.26
CA PRO A 271 17.69 10.72 -31.03
C PRO A 271 17.11 11.90 -31.83
N GLY A 272 16.43 12.83 -31.15
CA GLY A 272 15.80 14.01 -31.75
C GLY A 272 15.42 15.02 -30.67
N THR A 273 15.41 16.31 -31.01
CA THR A 273 14.93 17.35 -30.08
C THR A 273 13.48 17.67 -30.40
N SER A 274 12.58 17.29 -29.50
CA SER A 274 11.17 17.64 -29.62
C SER A 274 10.95 19.15 -29.42
N PRO A 275 10.08 19.79 -30.22
CA PRO A 275 9.74 21.20 -30.04
C PRO A 275 9.13 21.43 -28.66
N ALA A 276 9.50 22.54 -28.02
CA ALA A 276 8.91 22.94 -26.75
C ALA A 276 7.40 23.15 -26.90
N TYR A 277 6.64 22.61 -25.97
CA TYR A 277 5.20 22.82 -25.90
C TYR A 277 4.89 24.30 -25.71
N ASP A 278 4.00 24.83 -26.56
CA ASP A 278 3.49 26.20 -26.50
C ASP A 278 1.96 26.14 -26.39
N PRO A 279 1.37 26.48 -25.23
CA PRO A 279 -0.08 26.38 -25.04
C PRO A 279 -0.88 27.27 -26.00
N SER A 280 -0.30 28.37 -26.49
CA SER A 280 -0.99 29.29 -27.40
C SER A 280 -1.14 28.73 -28.82
N ILE A 281 -0.30 27.76 -29.18
CA ILE A 281 -0.26 27.13 -30.51
C ILE A 281 -0.80 25.71 -30.42
N ASP A 282 -0.25 24.91 -29.51
CA ASP A 282 -0.44 23.46 -29.51
C ASP A 282 -1.82 23.05 -29.00
N ASP A 283 -2.41 23.78 -28.03
CA ASP A 283 -3.74 23.46 -27.54
C ASP A 283 -4.84 23.72 -28.59
N ALA A 284 -4.61 24.67 -29.50
CA ALA A 284 -5.49 24.92 -30.64
C ALA A 284 -5.38 23.83 -31.72
N LEU A 285 -4.24 23.15 -31.80
CA LEU A 285 -4.02 22.02 -32.71
C LEU A 285 -4.56 20.72 -32.12
N SER A 286 -4.35 20.50 -30.83
CA SER A 286 -4.89 19.35 -30.11
C SER A 286 -5.04 19.67 -28.62
N PRO A 287 -6.23 19.47 -28.02
CA PRO A 287 -6.41 19.63 -26.57
C PRO A 287 -5.60 18.61 -25.75
N LEU A 288 -5.05 17.57 -26.38
CA LEU A 288 -4.20 16.56 -25.75
C LEU A 288 -2.71 16.94 -25.76
N ALA A 289 -2.31 18.01 -26.45
CA ALA A 289 -0.91 18.36 -26.64
C ALA A 289 -0.13 18.56 -25.34
N LYS A 290 -0.79 19.09 -24.30
CA LYS A 290 -0.24 19.21 -22.94
C LYS A 290 0.04 17.89 -22.21
N GLY A 291 -0.35 16.75 -22.79
CA GLY A 291 -0.04 15.41 -22.28
C GLY A 291 1.02 14.65 -23.07
N PHE A 292 1.30 15.02 -24.32
CA PHE A 292 2.31 14.37 -25.15
C PHE A 292 3.45 15.29 -25.62
N GLY A 293 3.33 16.60 -25.44
CA GLY A 293 4.33 17.59 -25.84
C GLY A 293 5.54 17.64 -24.90
N ASN A 294 6.61 18.28 -25.36
CA ASN A 294 7.81 18.55 -24.55
C ASN A 294 7.56 19.72 -23.59
N THR A 295 6.85 19.45 -22.49
CA THR A 295 6.43 20.45 -21.51
C THR A 295 7.53 20.87 -20.54
N MET A 296 8.65 20.12 -20.51
CA MET A 296 9.87 20.42 -19.76
C MET A 296 11.09 20.46 -20.70
N PRO A 297 11.18 21.46 -21.60
CA PRO A 297 12.23 21.51 -22.61
C PRO A 297 13.64 21.75 -22.04
N ASP A 298 13.75 22.21 -20.80
CA ASP A 298 15.01 22.31 -20.03
C ASP A 298 15.54 20.94 -19.58
N GLY A 299 14.73 19.88 -19.72
CA GLY A 299 15.06 18.53 -19.27
C GLY A 299 14.71 18.27 -17.80
N LEU A 300 14.21 19.27 -17.06
CA LEU A 300 13.90 19.17 -15.64
C LEU A 300 12.65 19.99 -15.29
N LEU A 301 12.56 20.60 -14.10
CA LEU A 301 11.30 21.09 -13.54
C LEU A 301 11.02 22.59 -13.82
N GLN A 302 11.68 23.23 -14.79
CA GLN A 302 11.55 24.70 -14.93
C GLN A 302 10.11 25.13 -15.23
N SER A 303 9.46 24.54 -16.24
CA SER A 303 8.06 24.87 -16.55
C SER A 303 7.09 24.61 -15.39
N PHE A 304 7.36 23.57 -14.58
CA PHE A 304 6.57 23.29 -13.37
C PHE A 304 6.76 24.38 -12.31
N ARG A 305 8.00 24.86 -12.11
CA ARG A 305 8.28 25.98 -11.20
C ARG A 305 7.58 27.25 -11.66
N ASP A 306 7.61 27.52 -12.97
CA ASP A 306 6.98 28.72 -13.54
C ASP A 306 5.45 28.69 -13.31
N ASP A 307 4.80 27.55 -13.56
CA ASP A 307 3.35 27.38 -13.32
C ASP A 307 2.98 27.55 -11.83
N VAL A 308 3.81 27.04 -10.92
CA VAL A 308 3.61 27.24 -9.47
C VAL A 308 3.81 28.70 -9.06
N GLN A 309 4.89 29.34 -9.51
CA GLN A 309 5.22 30.72 -9.15
C GLN A 309 4.16 31.70 -9.66
N ASN A 310 3.65 31.48 -10.87
CA ASN A 310 2.63 32.31 -11.48
C ASN A 310 1.21 32.01 -11.00
N GLY A 311 1.01 31.00 -10.14
CA GLY A 311 -0.31 30.60 -9.66
C GLY A 311 -1.19 29.94 -10.72
N THR A 312 -0.59 29.44 -11.81
CA THR A 312 -1.24 28.83 -12.98
C THR A 312 -1.12 27.30 -13.01
N LEU A 313 -0.66 26.68 -11.91
CA LEU A 313 -0.64 25.22 -11.77
C LEU A 313 -2.03 24.62 -12.10
N PRO A 314 -2.13 23.61 -12.97
CA PRO A 314 -3.40 22.95 -13.29
C PRO A 314 -4.03 22.26 -12.07
N GLU A 315 -5.32 21.95 -12.15
CA GLU A 315 -6.00 21.16 -11.12
C GLU A 315 -5.37 19.77 -10.97
N ILE A 316 -4.94 19.15 -12.08
CA ILE A 316 -4.29 17.83 -12.08
C ILE A 316 -2.97 17.89 -12.84
N SER A 317 -1.88 17.49 -12.19
CA SER A 317 -0.54 17.55 -12.77
C SER A 317 0.17 16.22 -12.61
N TRP A 318 0.57 15.58 -13.70
CA TRP A 318 1.46 14.41 -13.66
C TRP A 318 2.89 14.84 -13.91
N ILE A 319 3.84 14.31 -13.15
CA ILE A 319 5.27 14.57 -13.35
C ILE A 319 5.94 13.26 -13.76
N ILE A 320 6.62 13.29 -14.90
CA ILE A 320 7.44 12.20 -15.40
C ILE A 320 8.91 12.51 -15.09
N PRO A 321 9.56 11.78 -14.17
CA PRO A 321 10.97 11.98 -13.89
C PRO A 321 11.83 11.52 -15.09
N PRO A 322 12.93 12.22 -15.41
CA PRO A 322 13.95 11.66 -16.30
C PRO A 322 14.52 10.35 -15.75
N SER A 323 15.06 9.49 -16.61
CA SER A 323 15.62 8.19 -16.25
C SER A 323 16.66 8.24 -15.12
N LEU A 324 17.44 9.33 -15.03
CA LEU A 324 18.44 9.54 -13.98
C LEU A 324 17.81 9.69 -12.58
N TYR A 325 16.55 10.11 -12.51
CA TYR A 325 15.85 10.50 -11.29
C TYR A 325 14.60 9.64 -11.01
N SER A 326 14.35 8.60 -11.81
CA SER A 326 13.16 7.74 -11.68
C SER A 326 13.23 6.76 -10.53
N GLU A 327 14.40 6.55 -9.92
CA GLU A 327 14.75 5.47 -9.00
C GLU A 327 14.82 4.04 -9.60
N HIS A 328 14.50 3.87 -10.89
CA HIS A 328 14.69 2.61 -11.61
C HIS A 328 16.15 2.13 -11.44
N PRO A 329 16.38 0.88 -10.99
CA PRO A 329 17.74 0.39 -10.81
C PRO A 329 18.50 0.35 -12.14
N GLY A 330 19.75 0.83 -12.13
CA GLY A 330 20.56 0.99 -13.34
C GLY A 330 20.77 2.47 -13.68
N PRO A 331 19.80 3.14 -14.34
CA PRO A 331 19.92 4.57 -14.68
C PRO A 331 19.72 5.49 -13.47
N SER A 332 18.96 5.07 -12.44
CA SER A 332 18.74 5.86 -11.22
C SER A 332 19.13 5.15 -9.90
N SER A 333 18.99 5.85 -8.78
CA SER A 333 19.25 5.40 -7.42
C SER A 333 18.29 6.02 -6.40
N PRO A 334 18.09 5.40 -5.23
CA PRO A 334 17.27 5.95 -4.14
C PRO A 334 17.64 7.40 -3.75
N ALA A 335 18.94 7.72 -3.68
CA ALA A 335 19.39 9.07 -3.36
C ALA A 335 19.00 10.11 -4.44
N GLN A 336 19.02 9.71 -5.72
CA GLN A 336 18.69 10.60 -6.83
C GLN A 336 17.20 10.89 -6.93
N GLY A 337 16.34 9.88 -6.77
CA GLY A 337 14.90 10.13 -6.70
C GLY A 337 14.49 10.91 -5.46
N GLY A 338 15.09 10.61 -4.30
CA GLY A 338 14.92 11.43 -3.09
C GLY A 338 15.24 12.91 -3.33
N TRP A 339 16.31 13.21 -4.07
CA TRP A 339 16.61 14.59 -4.49
C TRP A 339 15.58 15.16 -5.47
N TYR A 340 15.09 14.38 -6.43
CA TYR A 340 14.08 14.84 -7.39
C TYR A 340 12.75 15.17 -6.70
N VAL A 341 12.29 14.31 -5.79
CA VAL A 341 11.14 14.58 -4.92
C VAL A 341 11.36 15.85 -4.10
N GLN A 342 12.58 16.05 -3.57
CA GLN A 342 12.94 17.31 -2.92
C GLN A 342 12.75 18.51 -3.85
N GLN A 343 13.14 18.41 -5.12
CA GLN A 343 13.00 19.51 -6.08
C GLN A 343 11.55 19.80 -6.45
N VAL A 344 10.70 18.77 -6.56
CA VAL A 344 9.25 18.94 -6.74
C VAL A 344 8.65 19.66 -5.54
N LEU A 345 9.02 19.25 -4.32
CA LEU A 345 8.55 19.91 -3.10
C LEU A 345 9.09 21.34 -2.96
N ASP A 346 10.35 21.57 -3.35
CA ASP A 346 10.95 22.91 -3.37
C ASP A 346 10.19 23.84 -4.34
N ALA A 347 9.80 23.34 -5.52
CA ALA A 347 9.01 24.09 -6.49
C ALA A 347 7.62 24.44 -5.93
N LEU A 348 6.89 23.45 -5.41
CA LEU A 348 5.56 23.63 -4.83
C LEU A 348 5.56 24.65 -3.67
N THR A 349 6.50 24.50 -2.73
CA THR A 349 6.58 25.34 -1.53
C THR A 349 7.12 26.75 -1.79
N ALA A 350 7.61 27.04 -3.00
CA ALA A 350 8.04 28.38 -3.38
C ALA A 350 6.87 29.37 -3.46
N ASN A 351 5.64 28.87 -3.68
CA ASN A 351 4.42 29.65 -3.60
C ASN A 351 3.50 29.09 -2.50
N PRO A 352 3.51 29.68 -1.28
CA PRO A 352 2.67 29.24 -0.18
C PRO A 352 1.17 29.22 -0.48
N GLU A 353 0.68 30.14 -1.31
CA GLU A 353 -0.75 30.17 -1.67
C GLU A 353 -1.13 28.92 -2.48
N VAL A 354 -0.30 28.54 -3.45
CA VAL A 354 -0.51 27.32 -4.24
C VAL A 354 -0.39 26.10 -3.34
N PHE A 355 0.71 25.95 -2.59
CA PHE A 355 0.93 24.76 -1.77
C PHE A 355 -0.14 24.58 -0.67
N SER A 356 -0.69 25.66 -0.11
CA SER A 356 -1.80 25.60 0.84
C SER A 356 -3.03 24.87 0.29
N LYS A 357 -3.15 24.76 -1.03
CA LYS A 357 -4.25 24.13 -1.77
C LYS A 357 -3.81 22.84 -2.51
N THR A 358 -2.62 22.31 -2.26
CA THR A 358 -2.02 21.22 -3.05
C THR A 358 -1.90 19.90 -2.29
N VAL A 359 -2.19 18.81 -2.99
CA VAL A 359 -1.84 17.44 -2.61
C VAL A 359 -0.75 16.93 -3.56
N LEU A 360 0.41 16.53 -3.03
CA LEU A 360 1.43 15.80 -3.76
C LEU A 360 1.36 14.31 -3.38
N LEU A 361 1.07 13.45 -4.36
CA LEU A 361 1.06 12.00 -4.23
C LEU A 361 2.35 11.43 -4.82
N ILE A 362 3.18 10.81 -3.97
CA ILE A 362 4.44 10.16 -4.38
C ILE A 362 4.27 8.65 -4.22
N ASN A 363 4.25 7.93 -5.33
CA ASN A 363 4.16 6.47 -5.33
C ASN A 363 5.20 5.83 -6.26
N TYR A 364 5.18 4.51 -6.33
CA TYR A 364 6.00 3.71 -7.23
C TYR A 364 5.09 2.81 -8.07
N ASP A 365 5.53 2.46 -9.27
CA ASP A 365 4.77 1.63 -10.21
C ASP A 365 4.77 0.13 -9.84
N GLU A 366 5.90 -0.41 -9.43
CA GLU A 366 6.07 -1.79 -9.02
C GLU A 366 7.32 -1.96 -8.14
N ASN A 367 7.62 -3.20 -7.74
CA ASN A 367 8.57 -3.50 -6.67
C ASN A 367 9.97 -3.91 -7.16
N ASP A 368 10.28 -3.86 -8.46
CA ASP A 368 11.46 -4.42 -9.15
C ASP A 368 11.63 -5.93 -8.95
N GLY A 369 10.69 -6.58 -8.27
CA GLY A 369 10.85 -7.92 -7.69
C GLY A 369 11.48 -7.95 -6.29
N PHE A 370 11.76 -6.82 -5.63
CA PHE A 370 12.14 -6.79 -4.21
C PHE A 370 11.05 -7.35 -3.31
N PHE A 371 11.46 -8.06 -2.27
CA PHE A 371 10.59 -8.75 -1.33
C PHE A 371 9.72 -7.78 -0.54
N ASP A 372 8.47 -8.18 -0.33
CA ASP A 372 7.55 -7.60 0.65
C ASP A 372 6.83 -8.76 1.34
N HIS A 373 6.75 -8.73 2.67
CA HIS A 373 6.25 -9.87 3.44
C HIS A 373 4.73 -9.95 3.52
N LEU A 374 4.03 -8.84 3.26
CA LEU A 374 2.60 -8.76 3.49
C LEU A 374 1.86 -9.44 2.33
N PRO A 375 0.95 -10.39 2.60
CA PRO A 375 0.18 -11.02 1.53
C PRO A 375 -0.66 -9.94 0.81
N PRO A 376 -0.51 -9.80 -0.52
CA PRO A 376 -1.32 -8.86 -1.28
C PRO A 376 -2.80 -9.21 -1.21
N PRO A 377 -3.70 -8.22 -1.10
CA PRO A 377 -5.14 -8.44 -1.13
C PRO A 377 -5.57 -8.69 -2.57
N SER A 378 -5.05 -9.73 -3.22
CA SER A 378 -5.46 -10.11 -4.58
C SER A 378 -6.79 -10.87 -4.57
N ALA A 379 -7.45 -10.94 -5.72
CA ALA A 379 -8.60 -11.82 -5.91
C ALA A 379 -8.27 -13.30 -5.51
N PRO A 380 -9.28 -14.10 -5.10
CA PRO A 380 -9.05 -15.50 -4.77
C PRO A 380 -8.48 -16.26 -5.95
N SER A 381 -7.44 -17.06 -5.71
CA SER A 381 -6.87 -17.99 -6.70
C SER A 381 -7.91 -19.03 -7.11
N ARG A 382 -7.67 -19.75 -8.21
CA ARG A 382 -8.48 -20.91 -8.60
C ARG A 382 -7.77 -22.21 -8.25
N ASN A 383 -8.53 -23.20 -7.80
CA ASN A 383 -8.10 -24.58 -7.65
C ASN A 383 -7.97 -25.24 -9.04
N ALA A 384 -7.39 -26.45 -9.08
CA ALA A 384 -7.24 -27.21 -10.31
C ALA A 384 -8.58 -27.53 -11.02
N ASP A 385 -9.68 -27.58 -10.26
CA ASP A 385 -11.05 -27.77 -10.78
C ASP A 385 -11.75 -26.45 -11.18
N ALA A 386 -10.99 -25.35 -11.27
CA ALA A 386 -11.43 -23.99 -11.57
C ALA A 386 -12.34 -23.31 -10.52
N THR A 387 -12.67 -23.98 -9.41
CA THR A 387 -13.36 -23.35 -8.27
C THR A 387 -12.46 -22.34 -7.57
N LEU A 388 -13.03 -21.39 -6.83
CA LEU A 388 -12.24 -20.43 -6.05
C LEU A 388 -11.59 -21.13 -4.85
N ALA A 389 -10.30 -20.87 -4.64
CA ALA A 389 -9.62 -21.12 -3.37
C ALA A 389 -10.06 -20.04 -2.36
N GLY A 390 -11.25 -20.23 -1.77
CA GLY A 390 -11.93 -19.28 -0.90
C GLY A 390 -13.27 -18.84 -1.47
N GLY A 391 -13.57 -17.54 -1.47
CA GLY A 391 -14.87 -17.03 -1.91
C GLY A 391 -14.95 -15.51 -2.04
N SER A 392 -16.07 -15.01 -2.56
CA SER A 392 -16.34 -13.58 -2.70
C SER A 392 -17.81 -13.28 -2.48
N THR A 393 -18.14 -12.13 -1.90
CA THR A 393 -19.51 -11.58 -1.91
C THR A 393 -19.85 -10.85 -3.22
N LEU A 394 -18.83 -10.50 -4.01
CA LEU A 394 -19.00 -9.96 -5.36
C LEU A 394 -19.40 -11.07 -6.31
N SER A 395 -20.16 -10.73 -7.36
CA SER A 395 -20.54 -11.69 -8.39
C SER A 395 -19.32 -12.11 -9.23
N ASP A 396 -19.42 -13.25 -9.92
CA ASP A 396 -18.38 -13.68 -10.87
C ASP A 396 -18.12 -12.63 -11.97
N ALA A 397 -19.16 -11.90 -12.38
CA ALA A 397 -19.05 -10.81 -13.36
C ALA A 397 -18.27 -9.62 -12.80
N ASP A 398 -18.52 -9.24 -11.54
CA ASP A 398 -17.81 -8.15 -10.86
C ASP A 398 -16.33 -8.49 -10.61
N MET A 399 -16.03 -9.77 -10.42
CA MET A 399 -14.67 -10.29 -10.23
C MET A 399 -13.96 -10.58 -11.56
N ALA A 400 -14.67 -10.63 -12.69
CA ALA A 400 -14.13 -11.14 -13.95
C ALA A 400 -12.89 -10.38 -14.41
N PHE A 401 -12.84 -9.05 -14.22
CA PHE A 401 -11.73 -8.19 -14.63
C PHE A 401 -10.44 -8.40 -13.81
N GLU A 402 -10.49 -9.14 -12.70
CA GLU A 402 -9.31 -9.40 -11.86
C GLU A 402 -8.52 -10.64 -12.28
N TYR A 403 -8.99 -11.38 -13.29
CA TYR A 403 -8.36 -12.62 -13.74
C TYR A 403 -7.83 -12.52 -15.16
N HIS A 404 -6.67 -13.15 -15.40
CA HIS A 404 -6.07 -13.27 -16.72
C HIS A 404 -6.81 -14.27 -17.62
N ASN A 405 -8.03 -13.92 -17.99
CA ASN A 405 -8.96 -14.68 -18.85
C ASN A 405 -9.28 -13.97 -20.17
N TYR A 406 -8.74 -12.78 -20.39
CA TYR A 406 -9.00 -11.95 -21.57
C TYR A 406 -7.98 -12.22 -22.66
N THR A 407 -8.39 -12.03 -23.92
CA THR A 407 -7.51 -12.18 -25.07
C THR A 407 -6.26 -11.30 -24.90
N PRO A 408 -5.04 -11.85 -25.05
CA PRO A 408 -3.84 -11.03 -24.96
C PRO A 408 -3.88 -9.91 -26.00
N ALA A 409 -3.54 -8.68 -25.60
CA ALA A 409 -3.71 -7.50 -26.44
C ALA A 409 -2.87 -7.54 -27.73
N THR A 410 -1.74 -8.26 -27.70
CA THR A 410 -0.87 -8.54 -28.85
C THR A 410 -0.30 -9.95 -28.74
N ALA A 411 0.38 -10.43 -29.78
CA ALA A 411 1.06 -11.72 -29.76
C ALA A 411 2.26 -11.80 -28.79
N ASN A 412 2.78 -10.65 -28.32
CA ASN A 412 3.89 -10.57 -27.38
C ASN A 412 3.45 -10.72 -25.91
N GLN A 413 2.15 -10.59 -25.66
CA GLN A 413 1.57 -10.66 -24.34
C GLN A 413 1.58 -12.11 -23.80
N SER A 414 1.61 -12.25 -22.48
CA SER A 414 1.59 -13.57 -21.84
C SER A 414 0.33 -14.36 -22.21
N ALA A 415 0.47 -15.67 -22.36
CA ALA A 415 -0.67 -16.55 -22.61
C ALA A 415 -1.64 -16.56 -21.41
N ILE A 416 -2.93 -16.68 -21.70
CA ILE A 416 -4.01 -16.81 -20.71
C ILE A 416 -3.69 -17.95 -19.74
N ASP A 417 -3.68 -17.65 -18.44
CA ASP A 417 -3.41 -18.62 -17.38
C ASP A 417 -4.48 -18.60 -16.26
N GLY A 418 -5.49 -17.72 -16.36
CA GLY A 418 -6.58 -17.60 -15.41
C GLY A 418 -6.18 -17.16 -14.00
N LYS A 419 -4.93 -16.73 -13.80
CA LYS A 419 -4.43 -16.28 -12.50
C LYS A 419 -4.91 -14.87 -12.18
N PRO A 420 -5.10 -14.53 -10.89
CA PRO A 420 -5.37 -13.16 -10.47
C PRO A 420 -4.27 -12.20 -10.91
N TYR A 421 -4.68 -11.05 -11.46
CA TYR A 421 -3.76 -9.97 -11.82
C TYR A 421 -3.07 -9.36 -10.60
N GLY A 422 -3.85 -9.07 -9.56
CA GLY A 422 -3.40 -8.38 -8.35
C GLY A 422 -4.59 -7.98 -7.48
N PRO A 423 -4.46 -6.92 -6.65
CA PRO A 423 -3.26 -6.14 -6.34
C PRO A 423 -2.02 -6.99 -6.02
N GLY A 424 -0.84 -6.45 -6.33
CA GLY A 424 0.48 -7.08 -6.16
C GLY A 424 1.19 -6.69 -4.85
N PRO A 425 2.51 -6.89 -4.73
CA PRO A 425 3.29 -6.49 -3.55
C PRO A 425 3.11 -5.01 -3.17
N ARG A 426 3.34 -4.69 -1.89
CA ARG A 426 3.30 -3.30 -1.46
C ARG A 426 4.43 -2.50 -2.09
N VAL A 427 4.12 -1.26 -2.44
CA VAL A 427 5.08 -0.26 -2.92
C VAL A 427 4.89 1.03 -2.12
N PRO A 428 5.94 1.86 -1.92
CA PRO A 428 5.79 3.07 -1.12
C PRO A 428 4.74 4.03 -1.67
N MET A 429 4.00 4.66 -0.76
CA MET A 429 3.11 5.79 -1.06
C MET A 429 3.17 6.81 0.07
N CYS A 430 3.72 7.99 -0.22
CA CYS A 430 3.76 9.13 0.70
C CYS A 430 2.88 10.25 0.17
N ILE A 431 2.02 10.79 1.04
CA ILE A 431 1.11 11.88 0.69
C ILE A 431 1.64 13.15 1.34
N VAL A 432 2.17 14.07 0.55
CA VAL A 432 2.79 15.31 1.02
C VAL A 432 1.83 16.46 0.80
N SER A 433 1.27 16.99 1.88
CA SER A 433 0.26 18.03 1.82
C SER A 433 0.08 18.71 3.18
N PRO A 434 -0.40 19.97 3.22
CA PRO A 434 -0.79 20.60 4.49
C PRO A 434 -1.84 19.79 5.29
N TRP A 435 -2.69 19.00 4.62
CA TRP A 435 -3.70 18.14 5.27
C TRP A 435 -3.18 16.76 5.73
N SER A 436 -1.93 16.40 5.43
CA SER A 436 -1.35 15.09 5.77
C SER A 436 -0.18 15.18 6.76
N ARG A 437 0.03 16.34 7.39
CA ARG A 437 1.11 16.56 8.35
C ARG A 437 0.97 15.69 9.60
N GLY A 438 2.09 15.47 10.30
CA GLY A 438 2.13 14.80 11.61
C GLY A 438 2.74 13.40 11.59
N GLY A 439 3.31 12.97 10.45
CA GLY A 439 4.00 11.69 10.34
C GLY A 439 3.09 10.47 10.54
N PHE A 440 1.83 10.57 10.11
CA PHE A 440 0.84 9.51 10.29
C PHE A 440 1.18 8.26 9.46
N VAL A 441 0.71 7.11 9.93
CA VAL A 441 0.59 5.91 9.09
C VAL A 441 -0.89 5.68 8.73
N ASN A 442 -1.16 5.26 7.50
CA ASN A 442 -2.48 4.81 7.07
C ASN A 442 -2.38 3.38 6.52
N SER A 443 -3.17 2.47 7.11
CA SER A 443 -3.16 1.03 6.79
C SER A 443 -4.45 0.56 6.09
N GLN A 444 -5.18 1.48 5.44
CA GLN A 444 -6.22 1.11 4.49
C GLN A 444 -5.58 0.56 3.22
N VAL A 445 -6.18 -0.49 2.66
CA VAL A 445 -5.73 -1.07 1.39
C VAL A 445 -5.93 -0.07 0.26
N PHE A 446 -4.87 0.18 -0.49
CA PHE A 446 -4.85 1.01 -1.70
C PHE A 446 -4.07 0.32 -2.82
N ASP A 447 -4.28 0.79 -4.04
CA ASP A 447 -3.51 0.44 -5.24
C ASP A 447 -3.40 1.66 -6.17
N HIS A 448 -2.92 1.49 -7.42
CA HIS A 448 -2.80 2.64 -8.34
C HIS A 448 -4.14 3.25 -8.75
N THR A 449 -5.22 2.46 -8.78
CA THR A 449 -6.58 2.99 -9.06
C THR A 449 -7.06 3.93 -7.96
N SER A 450 -6.51 3.83 -6.76
CA SER A 450 -6.83 4.70 -5.62
C SER A 450 -6.50 6.18 -5.90
N THR A 451 -5.51 6.45 -6.77
CA THR A 451 -5.20 7.82 -7.21
C THR A 451 -6.30 8.39 -8.08
N LEU A 452 -6.86 7.60 -9.00
CA LEU A 452 -8.00 8.01 -9.83
C LEU A 452 -9.26 8.16 -8.98
N LEU A 453 -9.53 7.26 -8.02
CA LEU A 453 -10.64 7.37 -7.08
C LEU A 453 -10.58 8.69 -6.27
N PHE A 454 -9.40 9.11 -5.84
CA PHE A 454 -9.21 10.42 -5.19
C PHE A 454 -9.59 11.58 -6.12
N LEU A 455 -9.17 11.51 -7.40
CA LEU A 455 -9.52 12.50 -8.41
C LEU A 455 -11.03 12.51 -8.72
N GLU A 456 -11.69 11.34 -8.75
CA GLU A 456 -13.16 11.26 -8.87
C GLU A 456 -13.84 12.01 -7.73
N LYS A 457 -13.41 11.76 -6.48
CA LYS A 457 -13.97 12.39 -5.28
C LYS A 457 -13.76 13.89 -5.28
N ARG A 458 -12.60 14.35 -5.76
CA ARG A 458 -12.28 15.77 -5.78
C ARG A 458 -12.98 16.51 -6.92
N PHE A 459 -12.87 16.02 -8.15
CA PHE A 459 -13.23 16.77 -9.36
C PHE A 459 -14.53 16.28 -10.02
N GLY A 460 -15.14 15.20 -9.51
CA GLY A 460 -16.41 14.67 -10.05
C GLY A 460 -16.28 13.93 -11.37
N VAL A 461 -15.06 13.67 -11.86
CA VAL A 461 -14.81 12.96 -13.12
C VAL A 461 -14.61 11.47 -12.85
N LYS A 462 -15.61 10.66 -13.20
CA LYS A 462 -15.59 9.20 -12.97
C LYS A 462 -14.73 8.46 -13.99
N GLU A 463 -13.93 7.49 -13.55
CA GLU A 463 -13.24 6.47 -14.34
C GLU A 463 -14.05 5.14 -14.33
N PRO A 464 -14.92 4.88 -15.32
CA PRO A 464 -15.73 3.67 -15.38
C PRO A 464 -14.92 2.38 -15.56
N GLN A 465 -13.64 2.46 -15.93
CA GLN A 465 -12.81 1.26 -16.15
C GLN A 465 -12.29 0.64 -14.85
N ILE A 466 -12.34 1.35 -13.71
CA ILE A 466 -12.01 0.76 -12.41
C ILE A 466 -13.06 -0.31 -12.07
N GLY A 467 -12.61 -1.56 -11.96
CA GLY A 467 -13.45 -2.73 -11.69
C GLY A 467 -14.17 -2.69 -10.34
N ALA A 468 -15.27 -3.44 -10.24
CA ALA A 468 -16.09 -3.50 -9.04
C ALA A 468 -15.29 -4.01 -7.82
N TYR A 469 -14.39 -4.97 -8.03
CA TYR A 469 -13.46 -5.43 -7.00
C TYR A 469 -12.60 -4.30 -6.43
N ARG A 470 -11.91 -3.54 -7.28
CA ARG A 470 -11.06 -2.42 -6.86
C ARG A 470 -11.87 -1.35 -6.14
N ARG A 471 -13.08 -1.03 -6.61
CA ARG A 471 -13.98 -0.08 -5.92
C ARG A 471 -14.45 -0.56 -4.56
N ALA A 472 -14.57 -1.87 -4.36
CA ALA A 472 -14.98 -2.44 -3.07
C ALA A 472 -13.81 -2.49 -2.08
N VAL A 473 -12.61 -2.90 -2.53
CA VAL A 473 -11.48 -3.24 -1.66
C VAL A 473 -10.46 -2.11 -1.51
N CYS A 474 -10.15 -1.38 -2.59
CA CYS A 474 -9.16 -0.32 -2.59
C CYS A 474 -9.81 1.03 -2.22
N GLY A 475 -9.23 1.74 -1.26
CA GLY A 475 -9.72 3.04 -0.82
C GLY A 475 -9.46 4.17 -1.82
N ASP A 476 -10.07 5.32 -1.57
CA ASP A 476 -9.95 6.52 -2.42
C ASP A 476 -8.90 7.53 -1.91
N LEU A 477 -7.98 7.09 -1.05
CA LEU A 477 -6.96 7.87 -0.34
C LEU A 477 -7.49 8.94 0.65
N THR A 478 -8.79 9.19 0.74
CA THR A 478 -9.31 10.29 1.58
C THR A 478 -9.06 10.09 3.08
N SER A 479 -8.97 8.84 3.54
CA SER A 479 -8.64 8.49 4.94
C SER A 479 -7.20 8.86 5.33
N ALA A 480 -6.34 9.24 4.39
CA ALA A 480 -4.97 9.63 4.67
C ALA A 480 -4.82 11.09 5.12
N PHE A 481 -5.90 11.86 5.14
CA PHE A 481 -5.91 13.31 5.36
C PHE A 481 -6.75 13.72 6.57
N ASN A 482 -6.36 14.82 7.21
CA ASN A 482 -7.18 15.58 8.15
C ASN A 482 -7.70 16.84 7.46
N PHE A 483 -8.83 16.75 6.76
CA PHE A 483 -9.43 17.94 6.11
C PHE A 483 -10.10 18.89 7.11
N VAL A 484 -10.58 18.36 8.24
CA VAL A 484 -11.42 19.11 9.19
C VAL A 484 -10.62 20.12 10.00
N SER A 485 -9.46 19.73 10.53
CA SER A 485 -8.65 20.60 11.37
C SER A 485 -7.13 20.44 11.16
N PRO A 486 -6.65 20.51 9.91
CA PRO A 486 -5.26 20.25 9.54
C PRO A 486 -4.25 21.17 10.24
N ASN A 487 -4.68 22.38 10.62
CA ASN A 487 -3.83 23.43 11.19
C ASN A 487 -3.69 23.35 12.72
N LYS A 488 -4.32 22.36 13.36
CA LYS A 488 -4.20 22.10 14.81
C LYS A 488 -3.22 20.97 15.14
N ASP A 489 -2.75 20.23 14.14
CA ASP A 489 -1.88 19.07 14.34
C ASP A 489 -0.49 19.51 14.82
N ALA A 490 0.06 18.79 15.80
CA ALA A 490 1.40 19.05 16.29
C ALA A 490 2.43 18.70 15.21
N LEU A 491 3.40 19.60 14.97
CA LEU A 491 4.47 19.36 14.01
C LEU A 491 5.47 18.33 14.58
N PRO A 492 5.96 17.39 13.76
CA PRO A 492 6.91 16.37 14.20
C PRO A 492 8.32 16.93 14.48
N THR A 493 9.18 16.15 15.14
CA THR A 493 10.56 16.51 15.54
C THR A 493 11.59 15.44 15.14
N LEU A 494 12.25 15.50 13.98
CA LEU A 494 13.37 14.58 13.62
C LEU A 494 14.38 15.13 12.58
N ALA A 495 15.58 14.53 12.53
CA ALA A 495 16.84 15.05 11.94
C ALA A 495 17.22 14.55 10.53
N GLY A 496 17.89 15.41 9.75
CA GLY A 496 18.56 15.11 8.48
C GLY A 496 18.62 16.29 7.50
N ARG A 497 19.76 16.46 6.80
CA ARG A 497 19.92 17.34 5.62
C ARG A 497 20.79 16.65 4.57
N SER A 498 20.43 16.77 3.29
CA SER A 498 21.26 16.38 2.14
C SER A 498 21.28 17.48 1.07
N THR A 499 22.32 17.55 0.23
CA THR A 499 22.43 18.51 -0.89
C THR A 499 22.74 17.81 -2.22
N LYS A 500 22.40 18.44 -3.36
CA LYS A 500 22.58 17.88 -4.72
C LYS A 500 23.99 17.34 -4.98
N VAL A 501 25.01 18.15 -4.71
CA VAL A 501 26.42 17.78 -4.95
C VAL A 501 26.83 16.57 -4.10
N THR A 502 26.35 16.51 -2.85
CA THR A 502 26.63 15.38 -1.95
C THR A 502 25.98 14.08 -2.44
N VAL A 503 24.74 14.12 -2.92
CA VAL A 503 24.03 12.91 -3.38
C VAL A 503 24.55 12.40 -4.73
N ASP A 504 24.87 13.30 -5.66
CA ASP A 504 25.42 12.92 -6.98
C ASP A 504 26.81 12.26 -6.81
N ASN A 505 27.67 12.82 -5.96
CA ASN A 505 28.99 12.24 -5.67
C ASN A 505 28.89 10.91 -4.92
N LEU A 506 27.98 10.79 -3.93
CA LEU A 506 27.75 9.53 -3.23
C LEU A 506 27.31 8.42 -4.19
N ALA A 507 26.37 8.70 -5.10
CA ALA A 507 25.90 7.73 -6.09
C ALA A 507 27.01 7.28 -7.05
N LEU A 508 27.89 8.20 -7.46
CA LEU A 508 29.05 7.90 -8.31
C LEU A 508 30.11 7.07 -7.57
N THR A 509 30.46 7.42 -6.33
CA THR A 509 31.41 6.65 -5.50
C THR A 509 30.89 5.24 -5.21
N GLN A 510 29.60 5.09 -4.92
CA GLN A 510 28.96 3.80 -4.68
C GLN A 510 28.94 2.92 -5.94
N LYS A 511 28.72 3.48 -7.14
CA LYS A 511 28.78 2.73 -8.41
C LYS A 511 30.13 2.04 -8.64
N ALA A 512 31.23 2.59 -8.13
CA ALA A 512 32.56 2.01 -8.24
C ALA A 512 32.89 0.97 -7.16
N SER A 513 31.99 0.75 -6.19
CA SER A 513 32.19 -0.18 -5.08
C SER A 513 31.71 -1.60 -5.43
N ALA A 514 32.29 -2.61 -4.78
CA ALA A 514 31.85 -4.00 -4.92
C ALA A 514 30.41 -4.20 -4.42
N ALA A 515 29.72 -5.21 -4.94
CA ALA A 515 28.39 -5.60 -4.45
C ALA A 515 28.46 -6.06 -2.99
N ILE A 516 27.44 -5.73 -2.20
CA ILE A 516 27.35 -6.14 -0.79
C ILE A 516 27.02 -7.64 -0.75
N PRO A 517 27.86 -8.49 -0.11
CA PRO A 517 27.60 -9.91 -0.06
C PRO A 517 26.38 -10.21 0.80
N VAL A 518 25.62 -11.26 0.43
CA VAL A 518 24.55 -11.79 1.27
C VAL A 518 25.18 -12.34 2.56
N PRO A 519 24.67 -11.99 3.75
CA PRO A 519 25.19 -12.54 5.01
C PRO A 519 25.18 -14.07 5.02
N ALA A 520 26.29 -14.68 5.47
CA ALA A 520 26.41 -16.14 5.54
C ALA A 520 25.50 -16.78 6.60
N THR A 521 25.14 -16.02 7.65
CA THR A 521 24.23 -16.46 8.71
C THR A 521 22.93 -15.65 8.63
N PRO A 522 21.78 -16.28 8.31
CA PRO A 522 20.51 -15.59 8.27
C PRO A 522 20.11 -15.05 9.65
N ALA A 523 19.74 -13.78 9.70
CA ALA A 523 19.20 -13.11 10.88
C ALA A 523 18.07 -12.17 10.45
N LEU A 524 17.01 -12.07 11.25
CA LEU A 524 15.93 -11.12 10.97
C LEU A 524 16.42 -9.68 11.19
N PRO A 525 15.99 -8.73 10.35
CA PRO A 525 16.23 -7.31 10.60
C PRO A 525 15.59 -6.89 11.93
N ALA A 526 16.27 -6.03 12.67
CA ALA A 526 15.66 -5.33 13.79
C ALA A 526 14.81 -4.16 13.25
N GLN A 527 13.50 -4.16 13.54
CA GLN A 527 12.64 -3.00 13.31
C GLN A 527 12.71 -2.07 14.53
N VAL A 528 12.78 -0.76 14.30
CA VAL A 528 12.76 0.23 15.39
C VAL A 528 11.43 0.15 16.13
N THR A 529 11.47 0.01 17.47
CA THR A 529 10.27 -0.11 18.30
C THR A 529 9.55 1.23 18.51
N GLY A 530 8.26 1.14 18.85
CA GLY A 530 7.41 2.27 19.24
C GLY A 530 6.37 2.62 18.18
N THR A 531 5.51 3.59 18.52
CA THR A 531 4.32 3.91 17.74
C THR A 531 4.44 5.17 16.90
N ARG A 532 3.60 5.26 15.86
CA ARG A 532 3.27 6.48 15.10
C ARG A 532 1.81 6.84 15.32
N PRO A 533 1.40 8.11 15.14
CA PRO A 533 0.00 8.45 14.91
C PRO A 533 -0.54 7.60 13.74
N SER A 534 -1.73 7.05 13.89
CA SER A 534 -2.34 6.19 12.86
C SER A 534 -3.74 6.69 12.53
N ARG A 535 -4.02 6.80 11.23
CA ARG A 535 -5.32 7.29 10.74
C ARG A 535 -6.45 6.31 11.09
N ALA A 536 -7.64 6.88 11.31
CA ALA A 536 -8.87 6.12 11.40
C ALA A 536 -9.11 5.32 10.10
N LEU A 537 -9.50 4.06 10.23
CA LEU A 537 -9.75 3.20 9.08
C LEU A 537 -11.23 2.78 9.01
N PRO A 538 -11.74 2.44 7.80
CA PRO A 538 -13.16 2.14 7.59
C PRO A 538 -13.56 0.69 7.95
N TYR A 539 -12.72 -0.04 8.68
CA TYR A 539 -12.87 -1.48 8.87
C TYR A 539 -13.60 -1.83 10.16
N GLU A 540 -14.60 -2.70 10.06
CA GLU A 540 -15.20 -3.39 11.21
C GLU A 540 -15.35 -4.86 10.83
N LEU A 541 -14.34 -5.65 11.19
CA LEU A 541 -14.17 -7.01 10.69
C LEU A 541 -14.43 -8.05 11.77
N HIS A 542 -15.07 -9.14 11.37
CA HIS A 542 -15.36 -10.28 12.24
C HIS A 542 -15.10 -11.59 11.51
N THR A 543 -14.59 -12.55 12.26
CA THR A 543 -14.51 -13.96 11.86
C THR A 543 -14.96 -14.76 13.05
N THR A 544 -15.79 -15.77 12.82
CA THR A 544 -16.26 -16.69 13.86
C THR A 544 -16.32 -18.10 13.30
N SER A 545 -15.99 -19.11 14.10
CA SER A 545 -16.11 -20.51 13.69
C SER A 545 -17.45 -21.13 14.11
N ARG A 546 -17.89 -22.12 13.33
CA ARG A 546 -18.91 -23.10 13.68
C ARG A 546 -18.37 -24.47 13.34
N THR A 547 -18.53 -25.42 14.26
CA THR A 547 -18.04 -26.80 14.09
C THR A 547 -19.20 -27.77 14.00
N ASP A 548 -19.05 -28.79 13.14
CA ASP A 548 -19.96 -29.94 13.05
C ASP A 548 -19.13 -31.22 13.14
N ALA A 549 -19.13 -31.83 14.33
CA ALA A 549 -18.36 -33.05 14.59
C ALA A 549 -18.90 -34.28 13.85
N GLY A 550 -20.20 -34.30 13.54
CA GLY A 550 -20.83 -35.39 12.80
C GLY A 550 -20.48 -35.36 11.31
N ALA A 551 -20.52 -34.17 10.72
CA ALA A 551 -20.09 -33.95 9.33
C ALA A 551 -18.57 -33.83 9.17
N LYS A 552 -17.81 -33.75 10.28
CA LYS A 552 -16.37 -33.48 10.32
C LYS A 552 -16.01 -32.19 9.56
N THR A 553 -16.75 -31.12 9.82
CA THR A 553 -16.52 -29.82 9.18
C THR A 553 -16.30 -28.69 10.17
N VAL A 554 -15.49 -27.72 9.73
CA VAL A 554 -15.30 -26.42 10.38
C VAL A 554 -15.68 -25.35 9.38
N THR A 555 -16.61 -24.47 9.76
CA THR A 555 -17.03 -23.32 8.94
C THR A 555 -16.53 -22.05 9.60
N LEU A 556 -15.81 -21.21 8.85
CA LEU A 556 -15.52 -19.83 9.25
C LEU A 556 -16.49 -18.89 8.55
N MET A 557 -17.23 -18.11 9.32
CA MET A 557 -18.03 -17.00 8.81
C MET A 557 -17.18 -15.74 8.82
N PHE A 558 -17.01 -15.08 7.67
CA PHE A 558 -16.34 -13.80 7.52
C PHE A 558 -17.40 -12.71 7.37
N SER A 559 -17.36 -11.68 8.21
CA SER A 559 -18.33 -10.58 8.19
C SER A 559 -17.60 -9.25 8.23
N ASN A 560 -18.12 -8.29 7.49
CA ASN A 560 -17.61 -6.93 7.43
C ASN A 560 -18.78 -5.96 7.63
N THR A 561 -18.88 -5.37 8.82
CA THR A 561 -19.88 -4.35 9.16
C THR A 561 -19.36 -2.93 8.93
N GLY A 562 -18.10 -2.80 8.49
CA GLY A 562 -17.46 -1.53 8.16
C GLY A 562 -17.95 -0.97 6.83
N THR A 563 -17.28 0.09 6.38
CA THR A 563 -17.68 0.86 5.18
C THR A 563 -16.77 0.64 3.98
N ALA A 564 -15.74 -0.19 4.09
CA ALA A 564 -14.89 -0.61 2.97
C ALA A 564 -14.78 -2.13 2.93
N GLY A 565 -14.70 -2.72 1.74
CA GLY A 565 -14.48 -4.15 1.56
C GLY A 565 -13.12 -4.60 2.09
N ALA A 566 -13.01 -5.88 2.44
CA ALA A 566 -11.78 -6.47 2.96
C ALA A 566 -11.50 -7.83 2.33
N VAL A 567 -10.22 -8.20 2.27
CA VAL A 567 -9.76 -9.53 1.90
C VAL A 567 -9.23 -10.22 3.15
N PHE A 568 -9.78 -11.39 3.47
CA PHE A 568 -9.26 -12.27 4.50
C PHE A 568 -8.42 -13.37 3.85
N HIS A 569 -7.21 -13.58 4.34
CA HIS A 569 -6.35 -14.70 3.94
C HIS A 569 -6.44 -15.79 4.99
N VAL A 570 -6.58 -17.05 4.57
CA VAL A 570 -6.60 -18.20 5.46
C VAL A 570 -5.55 -19.21 5.02
N TYR A 571 -4.59 -19.43 5.90
CA TYR A 571 -3.57 -20.47 5.77
C TYR A 571 -3.97 -21.63 6.67
N ASP A 572 -4.16 -22.79 6.08
CA ASP A 572 -4.36 -24.02 6.84
C ASP A 572 -2.98 -24.52 7.27
N LYS A 573 -2.66 -24.40 8.57
CA LYS A 573 -1.34 -24.76 9.10
C LYS A 573 -1.07 -26.27 9.10
N LEU A 574 -2.09 -27.09 8.87
CA LEU A 574 -1.93 -28.52 8.63
C LEU A 574 -1.61 -28.83 7.15
N HIS A 575 -1.93 -27.91 6.23
CA HIS A 575 -1.79 -28.07 4.78
C HIS A 575 -1.18 -26.81 4.13
N LEU A 576 0.00 -26.38 4.59
CA LEU A 576 0.65 -25.15 4.10
C LEU A 576 1.18 -25.23 2.66
N ASP A 577 1.15 -26.41 2.05
CA ASP A 577 1.36 -26.66 0.63
C ASP A 577 0.11 -26.40 -0.22
N ALA A 578 -1.08 -26.37 0.38
CA ALA A 578 -2.32 -26.00 -0.32
C ALA A 578 -2.33 -24.51 -0.72
N ILE A 579 -3.16 -24.16 -1.71
CA ILE A 579 -3.38 -22.76 -2.06
C ILE A 579 -4.07 -22.07 -0.86
N PRO A 580 -3.51 -21.00 -0.29
CA PRO A 580 -4.18 -20.30 0.81
C PRO A 580 -5.50 -19.70 0.30
N ARG A 581 -6.55 -19.84 1.12
CA ARG A 581 -7.88 -19.40 0.72
C ARG A 581 -8.02 -17.91 0.95
N ARG A 582 -8.64 -17.19 0.00
CA ARG A 582 -8.97 -15.77 0.15
C ARG A 582 -10.47 -15.55 0.14
N TYR A 583 -10.94 -14.70 1.04
CA TYR A 583 -12.35 -14.35 1.13
C TYR A 583 -12.51 -12.83 0.95
N VAL A 584 -13.15 -12.43 -0.14
CA VAL A 584 -13.45 -11.03 -0.45
C VAL A 584 -14.83 -10.71 0.11
N VAL A 585 -14.90 -9.77 1.04
CA VAL A 585 -16.15 -9.41 1.72
C VAL A 585 -16.38 -7.92 1.61
N GLU A 586 -17.38 -7.54 0.81
CA GLU A 586 -17.82 -6.14 0.70
C GLU A 586 -18.33 -5.60 2.04
N ALA A 587 -18.35 -4.27 2.15
CA ALA A 587 -18.96 -3.56 3.26
C ALA A 587 -20.42 -4.01 3.50
N GLY A 588 -20.78 -4.25 4.76
CA GLY A 588 -22.11 -4.69 5.18
C GLY A 588 -22.48 -6.13 4.81
N LYS A 589 -21.54 -6.94 4.31
CA LYS A 589 -21.81 -8.33 3.86
C LYS A 589 -21.06 -9.36 4.69
N SER A 590 -21.42 -10.63 4.47
CA SER A 590 -20.76 -11.79 5.04
C SER A 590 -20.77 -12.98 4.08
N LEU A 591 -19.84 -13.91 4.24
CA LEU A 591 -19.86 -15.21 3.58
C LEU A 591 -19.26 -16.29 4.49
N ASP A 592 -19.50 -17.55 4.13
CA ASP A 592 -18.93 -18.72 4.81
C ASP A 592 -17.80 -19.36 3.99
N GLY A 593 -16.78 -19.83 4.69
CA GLY A 593 -15.78 -20.77 4.19
C GLY A 593 -15.87 -22.10 4.93
N LEU A 594 -15.86 -23.24 4.23
CA LEU A 594 -16.01 -24.57 4.81
C LEU A 594 -14.75 -25.42 4.63
N TRP A 595 -14.30 -26.05 5.72
CA TRP A 595 -13.21 -27.02 5.75
C TRP A 595 -13.74 -28.38 6.16
N ASN A 596 -13.47 -29.40 5.33
CA ASN A 596 -13.67 -30.79 5.71
C ASN A 596 -12.36 -31.29 6.33
N VAL A 597 -12.43 -31.71 7.59
CA VAL A 597 -11.27 -32.08 8.40
C VAL A 597 -11.24 -33.59 8.68
N ALA A 598 -12.00 -34.38 7.91
CA ALA A 598 -12.01 -35.83 8.06
C ALA A 598 -10.63 -36.45 7.79
N ALA A 599 -9.90 -35.93 6.79
CA ALA A 599 -8.54 -36.37 6.46
C ALA A 599 -7.53 -36.06 7.58
N ASP A 600 -7.78 -35.02 8.36
CA ASP A 600 -6.97 -34.59 9.51
C ASP A 600 -7.42 -35.24 10.83
N ASN A 601 -8.24 -36.29 10.74
CA ASN A 601 -8.83 -36.98 11.88
C ASN A 601 -9.58 -36.01 12.82
N GLY A 602 -10.26 -35.00 12.28
CA GLY A 602 -11.00 -34.00 13.03
C GLY A 602 -10.18 -32.79 13.49
N LYS A 603 -8.87 -32.75 13.27
CA LYS A 603 -8.00 -31.63 13.68
C LYS A 603 -8.06 -30.47 12.69
N TYR A 604 -7.86 -29.25 13.19
CA TYR A 604 -7.74 -28.05 12.37
C TYR A 604 -6.84 -27.00 13.03
N ASP A 605 -6.13 -26.22 12.21
CA ASP A 605 -5.32 -25.06 12.61
C ASP A 605 -5.39 -24.00 11.50
N LEU A 606 -6.32 -23.05 11.62
CA LEU A 606 -6.61 -22.06 10.58
C LEU A 606 -6.09 -20.68 10.99
N TRP A 607 -5.06 -20.22 10.27
CA TRP A 607 -4.40 -18.93 10.45
C TRP A 607 -5.00 -17.87 9.54
N VAL A 608 -5.73 -16.91 10.12
CA VAL A 608 -6.46 -15.87 9.40
C VAL A 608 -5.75 -14.53 9.51
N LEU A 609 -5.55 -13.86 8.38
CA LEU A 609 -5.01 -12.50 8.27
C LEU A 609 -6.00 -11.58 7.56
N GLY A 610 -6.02 -10.31 7.96
CA GLY A 610 -6.77 -9.24 7.31
C GLY A 610 -6.02 -7.90 7.36
N PRO A 611 -6.65 -6.81 6.90
CA PRO A 611 -6.03 -5.49 6.90
C PRO A 611 -5.75 -4.99 8.33
N ASN A 612 -4.82 -4.03 8.44
CA ASN A 612 -4.45 -3.37 9.70
C ASN A 612 -4.19 -4.30 10.91
N GLY A 613 -3.43 -5.38 10.68
CA GLY A 613 -3.06 -6.31 11.77
C GLY A 613 -4.22 -7.16 12.29
N TYR A 614 -5.37 -7.19 11.60
CA TYR A 614 -6.46 -8.10 11.92
C TYR A 614 -5.96 -9.56 11.81
N HIS A 615 -6.03 -10.28 12.93
CA HIS A 615 -5.58 -11.67 12.99
C HIS A 615 -6.52 -12.53 13.83
N ARG A 616 -6.79 -13.74 13.35
CA ARG A 616 -7.45 -14.80 14.10
C ARG A 616 -6.70 -16.12 13.90
N GLU A 617 -6.68 -16.96 14.92
CA GLU A 617 -6.23 -18.35 14.80
C GLU A 617 -7.28 -19.27 15.39
N TYR A 618 -7.68 -20.29 14.63
CA TYR A 618 -8.66 -21.29 15.06
C TYR A 618 -8.00 -22.66 15.12
N VAL A 619 -7.73 -23.15 16.33
CA VAL A 619 -7.15 -24.47 16.56
C VAL A 619 -8.13 -25.36 17.31
N GLY A 620 -8.24 -26.63 16.94
CA GLY A 620 -9.01 -27.60 17.71
C GLY A 620 -9.04 -29.00 17.11
N ASP A 621 -9.73 -29.89 17.83
CA ASP A 621 -10.01 -31.27 17.43
C ASP A 621 -11.53 -31.53 17.58
N LEU A 622 -12.20 -31.89 16.49
CA LEU A 622 -13.63 -32.20 16.49
C LEU A 622 -13.98 -33.46 17.30
N ASN A 623 -13.02 -34.31 17.64
CA ASN A 623 -13.24 -35.46 18.52
C ASN A 623 -13.37 -35.06 20.00
N GLU A 624 -12.91 -33.84 20.37
CA GLU A 624 -13.12 -33.26 21.70
C GLU A 624 -14.47 -32.52 21.80
N GLN A 625 -15.19 -32.39 20.69
CA GLN A 625 -16.49 -31.70 20.65
C GLN A 625 -17.63 -32.72 20.72
N SER A 626 -18.69 -32.41 21.46
CA SER A 626 -19.87 -33.27 21.51
C SER A 626 -20.68 -33.18 20.21
N ALA A 627 -21.35 -34.27 19.81
CA ALA A 627 -22.13 -34.35 18.58
C ALA A 627 -23.32 -33.37 18.53
N GLY A 628 -23.78 -32.84 19.67
CA GLY A 628 -24.92 -31.92 19.80
C GLY A 628 -24.53 -30.44 20.01
N GLY A 629 -23.24 -30.13 20.07
CA GLY A 629 -22.75 -28.79 20.36
C GLY A 629 -21.44 -28.78 21.14
N GLY A 630 -20.47 -28.04 20.63
CA GLY A 630 -19.15 -27.88 21.23
C GLY A 630 -18.99 -26.65 22.13
N THR A 631 -17.80 -26.52 22.69
CA THR A 631 -17.35 -25.24 23.23
C THR A 631 -16.90 -24.34 22.07
N GLU A 632 -17.35 -23.08 22.05
CA GLU A 632 -16.99 -22.13 21.01
C GLU A 632 -16.82 -20.72 21.58
N ILE A 633 -15.92 -19.96 20.98
CA ILE A 633 -15.55 -18.62 21.42
C ILE A 633 -15.90 -17.66 20.27
N GLN A 634 -16.78 -16.70 20.56
CA GLN A 634 -17.20 -15.69 19.60
C GLN A 634 -16.73 -14.32 20.07
N VAL A 635 -15.99 -13.62 19.21
CA VAL A 635 -15.61 -12.23 19.46
C VAL A 635 -16.79 -11.33 19.11
N CYS A 636 -17.17 -10.47 20.04
CA CYS A 636 -18.08 -9.35 19.81
C CYS A 636 -17.35 -8.09 20.25
N TYR A 637 -17.48 -6.97 19.56
CA TYR A 637 -17.04 -5.72 20.17
C TYR A 637 -18.04 -4.63 19.84
N ALA A 638 -18.18 -3.71 20.77
CA ALA A 638 -18.95 -2.51 20.58
C ALA A 638 -17.95 -1.37 20.36
N PRO A 639 -18.07 -0.56 19.30
CA PRO A 639 -17.31 0.68 19.14
C PRO A 639 -17.86 1.76 20.08
N CYS A 640 -17.79 1.53 21.39
CA CYS A 640 -18.14 2.50 22.44
C CYS A 640 -16.91 3.34 22.85
N ASP A 641 -17.09 4.34 23.73
CA ASP A 641 -16.02 5.19 24.26
C ASP A 641 -16.00 5.10 25.80
N PRO A 642 -14.99 4.47 26.42
CA PRO A 642 -13.84 3.79 25.80
C PRO A 642 -14.26 2.49 25.10
N PRO A 643 -13.54 2.05 24.05
CA PRO A 643 -13.89 0.84 23.32
C PRO A 643 -13.67 -0.41 24.16
N VAL A 644 -14.60 -1.35 24.02
CA VAL A 644 -14.69 -2.56 24.81
C VAL A 644 -14.64 -3.79 23.90
N LEU A 645 -13.65 -4.64 24.12
CA LEU A 645 -13.60 -5.97 23.54
C LEU A 645 -14.44 -6.92 24.40
N GLN A 646 -15.42 -7.57 23.81
CA GLN A 646 -16.27 -8.57 24.45
C GLN A 646 -16.00 -9.94 23.81
N VAL A 647 -15.97 -10.98 24.62
CA VAL A 647 -15.85 -12.34 24.10
C VAL A 647 -16.92 -13.19 24.73
N LYS A 648 -17.81 -13.72 23.89
CA LYS A 648 -18.85 -14.67 24.30
C LYS A 648 -18.29 -16.07 24.29
N LEU A 649 -18.49 -16.77 25.40
CA LEU A 649 -17.95 -18.09 25.67
C LEU A 649 -19.11 -19.09 25.69
N TYR A 650 -19.36 -19.74 24.56
CA TYR A 650 -20.46 -20.68 24.42
C TYR A 650 -20.04 -22.04 24.95
N ASN A 651 -20.73 -22.54 25.98
CA ASN A 651 -20.65 -23.93 26.38
C ASN A 651 -21.93 -24.65 25.92
N ARG A 652 -21.87 -25.29 24.75
CA ARG A 652 -23.00 -26.09 24.23
C ARG A 652 -22.92 -27.57 24.60
N SER A 653 -22.01 -27.93 25.51
CA SER A 653 -21.84 -29.30 26.00
C SER A 653 -22.80 -29.61 27.16
N ASP A 654 -22.73 -30.85 27.65
CA ASP A 654 -23.48 -31.37 28.80
C ASP A 654 -22.74 -31.22 30.15
N LYS A 655 -21.52 -30.64 30.15
CA LYS A 655 -20.70 -30.45 31.35
C LYS A 655 -20.32 -28.98 31.51
N ALA A 656 -20.15 -28.53 32.75
CA ALA A 656 -19.55 -27.23 33.00
C ALA A 656 -18.07 -27.24 32.56
N CYS A 657 -17.59 -26.09 32.06
CA CYS A 657 -16.20 -25.92 31.66
C CYS A 657 -15.66 -24.55 32.11
N THR A 658 -14.35 -24.39 32.09
CA THR A 658 -13.66 -23.13 32.37
C THR A 658 -12.93 -22.67 31.13
N PHE A 659 -13.27 -21.48 30.66
CA PHE A 659 -12.49 -20.79 29.64
C PHE A 659 -11.38 -19.98 30.29
N SER A 660 -10.17 -20.02 29.74
CA SER A 660 -9.02 -19.26 30.21
C SER A 660 -8.53 -18.32 29.11
N ALA A 661 -8.39 -17.03 29.40
CA ALA A 661 -7.85 -16.04 28.49
C ALA A 661 -6.50 -15.52 28.99
N THR A 662 -5.52 -15.42 28.09
CA THR A 662 -4.19 -14.86 28.37
C THR A 662 -3.86 -13.78 27.36
N ALA A 663 -3.41 -12.62 27.81
CA ALA A 663 -2.93 -11.59 26.91
C ALA A 663 -1.58 -12.01 26.29
N ARG A 664 -1.46 -11.85 24.97
CA ARG A 664 -0.21 -12.09 24.24
C ARG A 664 0.58 -10.80 24.01
N ALA A 665 -0.08 -9.65 24.08
CA ALA A 665 0.52 -8.33 23.98
C ALA A 665 -0.31 -7.27 24.75
N TYR A 666 0.29 -6.09 24.97
CA TYR A 666 -0.31 -4.87 25.55
C TYR A 666 -0.72 -4.92 27.01
N ARG A 667 -0.81 -6.10 27.61
CA ARG A 667 -1.28 -6.28 28.99
C ARG A 667 -0.36 -7.22 29.77
N THR A 668 -0.28 -6.97 31.06
CA THR A 668 0.50 -7.77 32.03
C THR A 668 -0.36 -8.41 33.12
N ASP A 669 -1.66 -8.11 33.13
CA ASP A 669 -2.65 -8.74 34.00
C ASP A 669 -3.27 -9.99 33.36
N GLY A 670 -4.03 -10.74 34.17
CA GLY A 670 -4.52 -12.08 33.82
C GLY A 670 -3.60 -13.20 34.36
N PRO A 671 -3.78 -14.46 33.92
CA PRO A 671 -4.86 -14.92 33.03
C PRO A 671 -6.24 -14.77 33.67
N TRP A 672 -7.29 -14.68 32.85
CA TRP A 672 -8.68 -14.60 33.31
C TRP A 672 -9.38 -15.93 33.09
N GLY A 673 -10.01 -16.47 34.14
CA GLY A 673 -10.82 -17.68 34.09
C GLY A 673 -12.30 -17.35 34.19
N GLN A 674 -13.12 -17.95 33.33
CA GLN A 674 -14.58 -17.87 33.39
C GLN A 674 -15.18 -19.27 33.35
N LYS A 675 -15.77 -19.71 34.46
CA LYS A 675 -16.57 -20.93 34.50
C LYS A 675 -17.91 -20.70 33.81
N VAL A 676 -18.31 -21.62 32.93
CA VAL A 676 -19.57 -21.57 32.19
C VAL A 676 -20.28 -22.92 32.34
N GLU A 677 -21.46 -22.87 32.94
CA GLU A 677 -22.30 -24.07 33.13
C GLU A 677 -22.78 -24.65 31.80
N ALA A 678 -23.16 -25.93 31.80
CA ALA A 678 -23.64 -26.64 30.62
C ALA A 678 -24.81 -25.90 29.94
N GLY A 679 -24.76 -25.76 28.62
CA GLY A 679 -25.76 -25.05 27.82
C GLY A 679 -25.83 -23.52 28.04
N LYS A 680 -24.88 -22.92 28.75
CA LYS A 680 -24.84 -21.47 29.03
C LYS A 680 -23.80 -20.74 28.17
N VAL A 681 -23.91 -19.42 28.19
CA VAL A 681 -22.95 -18.49 27.56
C VAL A 681 -22.33 -17.64 28.66
N GLY A 682 -21.02 -17.72 28.78
CA GLY A 682 -20.23 -16.81 29.62
C GLY A 682 -19.72 -15.63 28.82
N GLU A 683 -19.07 -14.69 29.51
CA GLU A 683 -18.52 -13.49 28.88
C GLU A 683 -17.22 -13.06 29.56
N LEU A 684 -16.28 -12.60 28.75
CA LEU A 684 -15.10 -11.85 29.19
C LEU A 684 -15.08 -10.50 28.49
N THR A 685 -14.56 -9.48 29.18
CA THR A 685 -14.62 -8.09 28.70
C THR A 685 -13.36 -7.31 29.08
N TRP A 686 -12.82 -6.52 28.16
CA TRP A 686 -11.64 -5.68 28.37
C TRP A 686 -11.80 -4.29 27.73
N THR A 687 -11.44 -3.25 28.47
CA THR A 687 -11.25 -1.89 27.93
C THR A 687 -9.87 -1.77 27.28
N LEU A 688 -9.77 -1.13 26.10
CA LEU A 688 -8.55 -1.11 25.27
C LEU A 688 -7.87 0.27 25.14
N GLY A 689 -8.28 1.29 25.89
CA GLY A 689 -7.84 2.67 25.68
C GLY A 689 -6.32 2.87 25.72
N ASP A 690 -5.62 2.19 26.63
CA ASP A 690 -4.18 2.40 26.87
C ASP A 690 -3.27 1.89 25.74
N SER A 691 -3.79 1.01 24.87
CA SER A 691 -3.04 0.43 23.76
C SER A 691 -3.35 1.09 22.41
N GLY A 692 -4.16 2.16 22.38
CA GLY A 692 -4.66 2.71 21.11
C GLY A 692 -5.68 1.82 20.43
N ASN A 693 -6.48 1.10 21.22
CA ASN A 693 -7.51 0.14 20.81
C ASN A 693 -6.98 -1.19 20.25
N TRP A 694 -5.68 -1.48 20.44
CA TRP A 694 -5.08 -2.75 20.04
C TRP A 694 -5.32 -3.85 21.08
N TYR A 695 -5.56 -5.07 20.62
CA TYR A 695 -5.76 -6.25 21.46
C TYR A 695 -5.05 -7.48 20.87
N ASP A 696 -4.63 -8.40 21.74
CA ASP A 696 -4.13 -9.73 21.38
C ASP A 696 -4.31 -10.68 22.56
N PHE A 697 -5.27 -11.60 22.44
CA PHE A 697 -5.58 -12.60 23.47
C PHE A 697 -5.59 -14.00 22.88
N GLU A 698 -5.09 -14.96 23.65
CA GLU A 698 -5.29 -16.39 23.42
C GLU A 698 -6.30 -16.92 24.43
N ILE A 699 -7.31 -17.65 23.96
CA ILE A 699 -8.40 -18.18 24.77
C ILE A 699 -8.52 -19.68 24.55
N SER A 700 -8.58 -20.44 25.64
CA SER A 700 -8.70 -21.91 25.67
C SER A 700 -9.83 -22.38 26.57
N CYS A 701 -10.14 -23.68 26.54
CA CYS A 701 -11.18 -24.32 27.36
C CYS A 701 -10.66 -25.64 27.96
N ASP A 702 -10.88 -25.88 29.24
CA ASP A 702 -10.44 -27.10 29.94
C ASP A 702 -11.14 -28.39 29.45
N LEU A 703 -12.39 -28.26 28.96
CA LEU A 703 -13.18 -29.39 28.45
C LEU A 703 -12.75 -29.83 27.04
N ALA A 704 -12.11 -28.94 26.28
CA ALA A 704 -11.57 -29.21 24.95
C ALA A 704 -10.12 -28.72 24.89
N PRO A 705 -9.15 -29.53 25.38
CA PRO A 705 -7.76 -29.10 25.55
C PRO A 705 -7.08 -28.62 24.26
N SER A 706 -7.51 -29.09 23.09
CA SER A 706 -6.99 -28.64 21.80
C SER A 706 -7.61 -27.32 21.34
N LEU A 707 -8.75 -26.90 21.90
CA LEU A 707 -9.43 -25.66 21.54
C LEU A 707 -8.58 -24.45 21.93
N ARG A 708 -8.07 -23.74 20.91
CA ARG A 708 -7.51 -22.40 21.07
C ARG A 708 -8.11 -21.45 20.05
N ARG A 709 -8.36 -20.22 20.53
CA ARG A 709 -8.61 -19.07 19.68
C ARG A 709 -7.60 -17.98 20.00
N ARG A 710 -6.83 -17.55 19.01
CA ARG A 710 -6.09 -16.30 19.10
C ARG A 710 -6.89 -15.19 18.44
N ILE A 711 -7.05 -14.07 19.12
CA ILE A 711 -7.83 -12.93 18.66
C ILE A 711 -6.97 -11.67 18.78
N ALA A 712 -6.59 -11.08 17.64
CA ALA A 712 -5.76 -9.88 17.63
C ALA A 712 -6.18 -8.87 16.56
N GLY A 713 -5.91 -7.60 16.81
CA GLY A 713 -6.18 -6.50 15.88
C GLY A 713 -6.42 -5.19 16.60
N ARG A 714 -7.06 -4.25 15.90
CA ARG A 714 -7.47 -2.95 16.42
C ARG A 714 -8.98 -2.77 16.32
N ILE A 715 -9.62 -2.18 17.33
CA ILE A 715 -11.00 -1.69 17.21
C ILE A 715 -10.97 -0.31 16.54
N GLU A 716 -11.50 -0.22 15.32
CA GLU A 716 -11.73 1.06 14.66
C GLU A 716 -12.94 1.77 15.27
N THR A 717 -12.79 3.06 15.53
CA THR A 717 -13.84 3.91 16.16
C THR A 717 -14.16 5.15 15.31
N GLY A 718 -13.61 5.23 14.11
CA GLY A 718 -13.64 6.44 13.28
C GLY A 718 -12.73 7.57 13.78
N LYS A 719 -11.91 7.34 14.81
CA LYS A 719 -10.95 8.31 15.35
C LYS A 719 -9.51 7.83 15.10
N ASP A 720 -8.62 8.79 14.82
CA ASP A 720 -7.18 8.55 14.73
C ASP A 720 -6.66 8.02 16.08
N THR A 721 -5.73 7.06 16.04
CA THR A 721 -5.08 6.50 17.23
C THR A 721 -3.57 6.35 17.01
N VAL A 722 -3.00 5.19 17.31
CA VAL A 722 -1.59 4.85 17.12
C VAL A 722 -1.45 3.53 16.37
N SER A 723 -0.32 3.37 15.68
CA SER A 723 0.11 2.09 15.11
C SER A 723 0.30 1.03 16.20
N ASP A 724 0.38 -0.26 15.84
CA ASP A 724 0.57 -1.37 16.79
C ASP A 724 1.74 -1.11 17.76
N PRO A 725 1.50 -0.94 19.08
CA PRO A 725 2.56 -0.73 20.07
C PRO A 725 3.54 -1.89 20.26
N ALA A 726 3.15 -3.10 19.89
CA ALA A 726 3.96 -4.31 19.98
C ALA A 726 4.79 -4.56 18.71
N MET A 727 4.62 -3.75 17.66
CA MET A 727 5.40 -3.84 16.43
C MET A 727 6.90 -3.69 16.72
N GLY A 728 7.72 -4.60 16.19
CA GLY A 728 9.17 -4.61 16.39
C GLY A 728 9.63 -5.03 17.78
N GLN A 729 8.71 -5.32 18.72
CA GLN A 729 9.09 -5.95 19.98
C GLN A 729 9.41 -7.42 19.68
N LEU A 730 10.68 -7.81 19.86
CA LEU A 730 11.11 -9.20 19.70
C LEU A 730 10.26 -10.08 20.64
N SER A 731 9.55 -11.06 20.06
CA SER A 731 8.85 -12.11 20.80
C SER A 731 9.77 -13.27 21.14
#